data_AF-A0A449BS91-F1
#
_entry.id   AF-A0A449BS91-F1
#
_cell.length_a   1.000
_cell.length_b   1.000
_cell.length_c   1.000
_cell.angle_alpha   90.00
_cell.angle_beta   90.00
_cell.angle_gamma   90.00
#
_symmetry.space_group_name_H-M   'P 1'
#
loop_
_entity.id
_entity.type
_entity.pdbx_description
1 polymer ?
#
loop_
_entity_poly.entity_id
_entity_poly.type
_entity_poly.pdbx_seq_one_letter_code
_entity_poly.pdbx_strand_id
1 'polypeptide(L)'
;MKKLNKTKTSPELLTCGSTQPNNNLNNLKIKDYKQFLIDNHYPFDSELNIILSTDFVKYGDFHDVTGNEHRKNWNVLAVYDETKRKKIGTWTTVYDHGFEIRIGNETYTGYMHYDSTGKCGEPTSNDYTNPNGETICYTTNFNKTRLGWIDIMNKNNEQLHGCFYAEKYDTAHESNNSRSILDSSTSGTPEPAINENKTPASNQMTYFDTYGPKTYIKADKLNINENSEMYWHKMKYSGHKVPLPEYMLKAQKQKYACPCNPNEDINNERSSAETDMIVLGYTNVETNELDLNAYEEIKKAKHTELELNEMPKNFTWGDAYNNNVREYEVLSQFDCGSCYIASQMYVFKRRIEIGLTKLLGTKYNNDFDDALSLETVLSCSIYSQGCYGGMPLLVGKMAKLQGIPLDAEFPYTGKEITCPYPVNKGIPLSMMEADLINKSESVSKEINKPSFRETSGSASIENGTTEENSNVTDLGDPNRWYVKEYNYVGGCYGCNQCDGEKIIMNEIYRNGPVAGSIEVTSEFHKYVDGIYYDPYFPHAKKCTIDVHKDSNYVYNITGWEKVNHVVAIVGWGEETIDGKLYKYWICKNSWGNTWGKEGYFKVIRGINYIGIEHHAIYIDPDFTRGAGKVLLDKLRKK
;
A
#
# COMPACT_ATOMS: atom_id res chain seq x y z
N MET A 1 -12.78 18.78 -12.67
CA MET A 1 -13.37 18.91 -11.32
C MET A 1 -13.93 17.56 -10.89
N LYS A 2 -14.29 17.37 -9.62
CA LYS A 2 -14.89 16.13 -9.11
C LYS A 2 -16.15 16.45 -8.30
N LYS A 3 -17.22 15.71 -8.56
CA LYS A 3 -18.50 15.78 -7.87
C LYS A 3 -18.64 14.54 -6.99
N LEU A 4 -18.72 14.73 -5.67
CA LEU A 4 -18.81 13.66 -4.68
C LEU A 4 -20.23 13.61 -4.15
N ASN A 5 -20.95 12.52 -4.41
CA ASN A 5 -22.26 12.27 -3.84
C ASN A 5 -22.07 11.40 -2.59
N LYS A 6 -22.46 11.92 -1.42
CA LYS A 6 -22.32 11.24 -0.14
C LYS A 6 -23.62 10.61 0.29
N THR A 7 -23.53 9.47 0.96
CA THR A 7 -24.68 8.84 1.62
C THR A 7 -24.73 9.26 3.08
N LYS A 8 -25.87 9.00 3.73
CA LYS A 8 -25.96 9.10 5.20
C LYS A 8 -24.86 8.27 5.86
N THR A 9 -24.37 8.77 6.99
CA THR A 9 -23.34 8.10 7.79
C THR A 9 -23.91 7.47 9.05
N SER A 10 -23.30 6.39 9.51
CA SER A 10 -23.68 5.64 10.71
C SER A 10 -22.46 4.97 11.34
N PRO A 11 -22.39 4.84 12.68
CA PRO A 11 -21.35 4.04 13.34
C PRO A 11 -21.49 2.53 13.05
N GLU A 12 -22.69 2.07 12.64
CA GLU A 12 -22.97 0.66 12.36
C GLU A 12 -22.70 0.25 10.90
N LEU A 13 -22.34 1.22 10.05
CA LEU A 13 -22.10 0.99 8.64
C LEU A 13 -20.69 0.42 8.42
N LEU A 14 -20.57 -0.86 8.10
CA LEU A 14 -19.26 -1.51 7.94
C LEU A 14 -18.83 -1.69 6.49
N THR A 15 -19.73 -1.50 5.52
CA THR A 15 -19.44 -1.68 4.08
C THR A 15 -20.29 -0.73 3.23
N CYS A 16 -19.89 -0.56 1.97
CA CYS A 16 -20.64 0.12 0.94
C CYS A 16 -21.20 -0.86 -0.10
N GLY A 17 -21.58 -2.06 0.35
CA GLY A 17 -21.99 -3.18 -0.51
C GLY A 17 -20.83 -3.99 -1.08
N SER A 18 -19.60 -3.76 -0.63
CA SER A 18 -18.44 -4.62 -0.89
C SER A 18 -18.52 -5.92 -0.09
N THR A 19 -17.95 -7.00 -0.64
CA THR A 19 -17.82 -8.30 0.03
C THR A 19 -16.54 -8.37 0.87
N GLN A 20 -16.47 -9.34 1.79
CA GLN A 20 -15.24 -9.70 2.50
C GLN A 20 -14.78 -11.13 2.10
N PRO A 21 -13.51 -11.34 1.75
CA PRO A 21 -12.59 -10.29 1.32
C PRO A 21 -13.15 -9.56 0.08
N ASN A 22 -12.67 -8.34 -0.18
CA ASN A 22 -13.14 -7.60 -1.35
C ASN A 22 -12.70 -8.33 -2.62
N ASN A 23 -13.67 -8.73 -3.44
CA ASN A 23 -13.39 -9.47 -4.65
C ASN A 23 -13.68 -8.62 -5.89
N ASN A 24 -12.66 -8.44 -6.72
CA ASN A 24 -12.77 -7.75 -8.00
C ASN A 24 -13.85 -8.33 -8.91
N LEU A 25 -14.00 -9.66 -8.98
CA LEU A 25 -15.03 -10.36 -9.76
C LEU A 25 -16.44 -10.05 -9.27
N ASN A 26 -16.63 -9.87 -7.97
CA ASN A 26 -17.94 -9.47 -7.44
C ASN A 26 -18.24 -8.02 -7.80
N ASN A 27 -17.27 -7.12 -7.66
CA ASN A 27 -17.43 -5.72 -8.04
C ASN A 27 -17.68 -5.54 -9.55
N LEU A 28 -17.07 -6.38 -10.40
CA LEU A 28 -17.27 -6.37 -11.85
C LEU A 28 -18.71 -6.66 -12.29
N LYS A 29 -19.53 -7.28 -11.44
CA LYS A 29 -20.96 -7.51 -11.72
C LYS A 29 -21.78 -6.21 -11.61
N ILE A 30 -21.23 -5.19 -10.96
CA ILE A 30 -21.88 -3.89 -10.74
C ILE A 30 -21.61 -3.01 -11.96
N LYS A 31 -22.65 -2.78 -12.78
CA LYS A 31 -22.57 -1.91 -13.97
C LYS A 31 -22.69 -0.43 -13.65
N ASP A 32 -23.56 -0.11 -12.70
CA ASP A 32 -23.81 1.25 -12.23
C ASP A 32 -23.66 1.28 -10.71
N TYR A 33 -22.53 1.79 -10.25
CA TYR A 33 -22.22 1.88 -8.82
C TYR A 33 -23.10 2.89 -8.09
N LYS A 34 -23.52 3.96 -8.77
CA LYS A 34 -24.41 4.97 -8.19
C LYS A 34 -25.78 4.37 -7.94
N GLN A 35 -26.34 3.69 -8.94
CA GLN A 35 -27.62 3.00 -8.81
C GLN A 35 -27.54 1.84 -7.83
N PHE A 36 -26.44 1.08 -7.85
CA PHE A 36 -26.23 -0.02 -6.90
C PHE A 36 -26.25 0.43 -5.43
N LEU A 37 -25.65 1.57 -5.10
CA LEU A 37 -25.71 2.14 -3.75
C LEU A 37 -27.16 2.47 -3.37
N ILE A 38 -27.93 3.09 -4.26
CA ILE A 38 -29.34 3.41 -4.04
C ILE A 38 -30.15 2.13 -3.81
N ASP A 39 -29.98 1.14 -4.70
CA ASP A 39 -30.69 -0.16 -4.65
C ASP A 39 -30.34 -0.98 -3.40
N ASN A 40 -29.20 -0.72 -2.78
CA ASN A 40 -28.76 -1.37 -1.54
C ASN A 40 -28.98 -0.50 -0.29
N HIS A 41 -29.91 0.45 -0.35
CA HIS A 41 -30.33 1.31 0.77
C HIS A 41 -29.26 2.29 1.27
N TYR A 42 -28.40 2.77 0.38
CA TYR A 42 -27.46 3.87 0.63
C TYR A 42 -27.89 5.14 -0.13
N PRO A 43 -28.96 5.84 0.29
CA PRO A 43 -29.41 7.05 -0.39
C PRO A 43 -28.39 8.18 -0.22
N PHE A 44 -28.18 8.94 -1.30
CA PHE A 44 -27.33 10.13 -1.25
C PHE A 44 -28.04 11.27 -0.48
N ASP A 45 -27.33 11.90 0.44
CA ASP A 45 -27.83 12.98 1.30
C ASP A 45 -27.23 14.36 1.00
N SER A 46 -26.06 14.38 0.36
CA SER A 46 -25.30 15.60 0.12
C SER A 46 -24.36 15.47 -1.07
N GLU A 47 -24.04 16.61 -1.69
CA GLU A 47 -23.12 16.73 -2.82
C GLU A 47 -21.99 17.69 -2.44
N LEU A 48 -20.75 17.34 -2.82
CA LEU A 48 -19.58 18.19 -2.68
C LEU A 48 -18.84 18.32 -4.02
N ASN A 49 -18.64 19.56 -4.47
CA ASN A 49 -17.95 19.88 -5.71
C ASN A 49 -16.54 20.41 -5.42
N ILE A 50 -15.52 19.67 -5.86
CA ILE A 50 -14.11 19.94 -5.53
C ILE A 50 -13.21 19.94 -6.75
N ILE A 51 -12.03 20.53 -6.58
CA ILE A 51 -10.90 20.45 -7.50
C ILE A 51 -9.77 19.72 -6.80
N LEU A 52 -9.40 18.56 -7.33
CA LEU A 52 -8.16 17.87 -7.00
C LEU A 52 -7.04 18.52 -7.79
N SER A 53 -6.23 19.36 -7.13
CA SER A 53 -5.16 20.13 -7.76
C SER A 53 -3.81 19.47 -7.57
N THR A 54 -2.89 19.72 -8.50
CA THR A 54 -1.46 19.37 -8.37
C THR A 54 -0.67 20.40 -7.54
N ASP A 55 -1.33 21.45 -7.04
CA ASP A 55 -0.69 22.43 -6.16
C ASP A 55 -0.29 21.81 -4.83
N PHE A 56 0.85 22.24 -4.30
CA PHE A 56 1.29 21.85 -2.96
C PHE A 56 0.79 22.79 -1.86
N VAL A 57 0.49 22.18 -0.73
CA VAL A 57 0.36 22.80 0.59
C VAL A 57 1.28 22.09 1.58
N LYS A 58 1.51 22.69 2.74
CA LYS A 58 2.28 22.03 3.80
C LYS A 58 1.38 21.07 4.55
N TYR A 59 1.90 19.89 4.82
CA TYR A 59 1.17 18.82 5.48
C TYR A 59 0.65 19.26 6.86
N GLY A 60 1.48 19.97 7.64
CA GLY A 60 1.09 20.49 8.95
C GLY A 60 0.06 21.63 8.93
N ASP A 61 -0.30 22.18 7.77
CA ASP A 61 -1.40 23.16 7.66
C ASP A 61 -2.78 22.47 7.73
N PHE A 62 -2.83 21.17 7.44
CA PHE A 62 -4.08 20.39 7.33
C PHE A 62 -4.13 19.15 8.23
N HIS A 63 -2.98 18.65 8.70
CA HIS A 63 -2.88 17.43 9.50
C HIS A 63 -2.24 17.71 10.86
N ASP A 64 -2.70 17.01 11.90
CA ASP A 64 -2.08 17.04 13.23
C ASP A 64 -0.71 16.35 13.17
N VAL A 65 0.35 17.13 13.39
CA VAL A 65 1.74 16.68 13.41
C VAL A 65 2.36 16.75 14.81
N THR A 66 1.53 16.84 15.85
CA THR A 66 2.01 16.89 17.24
C THR A 66 2.83 15.63 17.57
N GLY A 67 4.06 15.83 18.03
CA GLY A 67 5.02 14.74 18.29
C GLY A 67 5.72 14.19 17.02
N ASN A 68 5.39 14.73 15.85
CA ASN A 68 5.94 14.37 14.54
C ASN A 68 6.23 15.63 13.71
N GLU A 69 6.84 16.64 14.33
CA GLU A 69 7.01 17.97 13.75
C GLU A 69 7.85 17.97 12.46
N HIS A 70 8.69 16.95 12.24
CA HIS A 70 9.42 16.72 10.97
C HIS A 70 8.48 16.55 9.77
N ARG A 71 7.23 16.12 9.99
CA ARG A 71 6.21 15.98 8.94
C ARG A 71 5.58 17.31 8.55
N LYS A 72 5.73 18.36 9.37
CA LYS A 72 5.05 19.66 9.17
C LYS A 72 5.29 20.25 7.78
N ASN A 73 6.51 20.14 7.28
CA ASN A 73 6.95 20.79 6.04
C ASN A 73 6.83 19.90 4.80
N TRP A 74 6.35 18.66 4.95
CA TRP A 74 6.06 17.79 3.82
C TRP A 74 5.09 18.44 2.85
N ASN A 75 5.30 18.20 1.57
CA ASN A 75 4.41 18.69 0.52
C ASN A 75 3.26 17.70 0.36
N VAL A 76 2.04 18.20 0.20
CA VAL A 76 0.87 17.37 -0.09
C VAL A 76 -0.02 18.09 -1.08
N LEU A 77 -0.72 17.34 -1.92
CA LEU A 77 -1.58 17.90 -2.95
C LEU A 77 -2.83 18.53 -2.36
N ALA A 78 -3.20 19.71 -2.88
CA ALA A 78 -4.31 20.50 -2.36
C ALA A 78 -5.65 20.11 -2.98
N VAL A 79 -6.70 20.19 -2.15
CA VAL A 79 -8.10 20.15 -2.57
C VAL A 79 -8.70 21.54 -2.44
N TYR A 80 -9.36 22.00 -3.51
CA TYR A 80 -10.09 23.26 -3.50
C TYR A 80 -11.59 23.04 -3.55
N ASP A 81 -12.32 23.88 -2.83
CA ASP A 81 -13.76 24.09 -3.04
C ASP A 81 -13.96 24.78 -4.39
N GLU A 82 -14.79 24.20 -5.27
CA GLU A 82 -14.99 24.76 -6.61
C GLU A 82 -15.63 26.16 -6.56
N THR A 83 -16.63 26.34 -5.69
CA THR A 83 -17.42 27.58 -5.60
C THR A 83 -16.62 28.70 -4.97
N LYS A 84 -15.88 28.40 -3.90
CA LYS A 84 -15.14 29.40 -3.10
C LYS A 84 -13.71 29.60 -3.58
N ARG A 85 -13.20 28.70 -4.43
CA ARG A 85 -11.78 28.65 -4.87
C ARG A 85 -10.79 28.69 -3.71
N LYS A 86 -11.20 28.14 -2.56
CA LYS A 86 -10.41 28.10 -1.33
C LYS A 86 -9.85 26.69 -1.13
N LYS A 87 -8.62 26.60 -0.64
CA LYS A 87 -8.03 25.35 -0.17
C LYS A 87 -8.82 24.83 1.04
N ILE A 88 -9.35 23.62 0.94
CA ILE A 88 -10.22 23.00 1.96
C ILE A 88 -9.69 21.67 2.48
N GLY A 89 -8.67 21.10 1.84
CA GLY A 89 -8.15 19.80 2.23
C GLY A 89 -6.96 19.37 1.40
N THR A 90 -6.67 18.09 1.49
CA THR A 90 -5.53 17.45 0.82
C THR A 90 -5.95 16.15 0.15
N TRP A 91 -5.19 15.69 -0.83
CA TRP A 91 -5.46 14.42 -1.49
C TRP A 91 -4.19 13.70 -1.92
N THR A 92 -4.32 12.42 -2.20
CA THR A 92 -3.28 11.58 -2.78
C THR A 92 -3.92 10.52 -3.66
N THR A 93 -3.20 10.04 -4.67
CA THR A 93 -3.56 8.76 -5.29
C THR A 93 -3.20 7.61 -4.36
N VAL A 94 -3.90 6.48 -4.55
CA VAL A 94 -3.53 5.18 -3.98
C VAL A 94 -2.93 4.38 -5.11
N TYR A 95 -1.62 4.55 -5.32
CA TYR A 95 -0.91 4.04 -6.50
C TYR A 95 -1.68 4.38 -7.79
N ASP A 96 -1.99 3.40 -8.65
CA ASP A 96 -2.84 3.51 -9.83
C ASP A 96 -4.28 3.03 -9.61
N HIS A 97 -4.62 2.62 -8.38
CA HIS A 97 -5.90 2.00 -8.06
C HIS A 97 -7.04 2.99 -7.79
N GLY A 98 -6.72 4.14 -7.19
CA GLY A 98 -7.72 4.99 -6.56
C GLY A 98 -7.16 6.28 -5.99
N PHE A 99 -7.89 6.88 -5.05
CA PHE A 99 -7.47 8.08 -4.34
C PHE A 99 -7.97 8.10 -2.90
N GLU A 100 -7.30 8.89 -2.07
CA GLU A 100 -7.77 9.33 -0.76
C GLU A 100 -7.81 10.86 -0.72
N ILE A 101 -8.93 11.42 -0.24
CA ILE A 101 -9.15 12.86 -0.06
C ILE A 101 -9.46 13.10 1.42
N ARG A 102 -8.84 14.11 2.01
CA ARG A 102 -9.04 14.50 3.42
C ARG A 102 -9.48 15.96 3.49
N ILE A 103 -10.67 16.20 4.03
CA ILE A 103 -11.29 17.53 4.15
C ILE A 103 -11.81 17.66 5.58
N GLY A 104 -11.13 18.49 6.38
CA GLY A 104 -11.44 18.59 7.82
C GLY A 104 -11.33 17.23 8.51
N ASN A 105 -12.43 16.77 9.08
CA ASN A 105 -12.55 15.47 9.76
C ASN A 105 -13.08 14.34 8.86
N GLU A 106 -13.31 14.60 7.57
CA GLU A 106 -13.83 13.64 6.60
C GLU A 106 -12.70 13.09 5.73
N THR A 107 -12.64 11.75 5.61
CA THR A 107 -11.72 11.04 4.71
C THR A 107 -12.51 10.24 3.70
N TYR A 108 -12.26 10.47 2.42
CA TYR A 108 -12.90 9.80 1.30
C TYR A 108 -11.88 8.93 0.59
N THR A 109 -12.09 7.62 0.57
CA THR A 109 -11.23 6.69 -0.16
C THR A 109 -12.04 5.94 -1.20
N GLY A 110 -11.59 5.91 -2.45
CA GLY A 110 -12.32 5.26 -3.53
C GLY A 110 -11.41 4.65 -4.58
N TYR A 111 -11.81 3.49 -5.09
CA TYR A 111 -11.21 2.87 -6.26
C TYR A 111 -11.71 3.52 -7.55
N MET A 112 -10.84 3.63 -8.55
CA MET A 112 -11.25 4.01 -9.90
C MET A 112 -12.18 2.96 -10.48
N HIS A 113 -13.16 3.42 -11.26
CA HIS A 113 -14.02 2.53 -12.02
C HIS A 113 -13.19 1.78 -13.06
N TYR A 114 -13.46 0.50 -13.26
CA TYR A 114 -12.89 -0.27 -14.37
C TYR A 114 -13.91 -1.26 -14.88
N ASP A 115 -13.95 -1.41 -16.21
CA ASP A 115 -14.86 -2.29 -16.94
C ASP A 115 -14.05 -3.37 -17.65
N SER A 116 -14.64 -4.56 -17.84
CA SER A 116 -14.03 -5.58 -18.69
C SER A 116 -14.16 -5.16 -20.16
N THR A 117 -13.06 -5.22 -20.90
CA THR A 117 -13.03 -4.88 -22.32
C THR A 117 -12.96 -6.12 -23.23
N GLY A 118 -12.97 -7.33 -22.66
CA GLY A 118 -12.85 -8.58 -23.41
C GLY A 118 -11.40 -9.06 -23.49
N LYS A 119 -10.92 -9.39 -24.70
CA LYS A 119 -9.60 -10.01 -24.93
C LYS A 119 -8.47 -8.97 -25.00
N CYS A 120 -7.37 -9.26 -24.32
CA CYS A 120 -6.09 -8.57 -24.46
C CYS A 120 -5.34 -9.00 -25.73
N GLY A 121 -4.15 -8.43 -25.96
CA GLY A 121 -3.14 -9.04 -26.83
C GLY A 121 -2.71 -10.43 -26.34
N GLU A 122 -1.74 -11.04 -27.03
CA GLU A 122 -1.25 -12.39 -26.71
C GLU A 122 -0.88 -12.50 -25.21
N PRO A 123 -1.38 -13.52 -24.49
CA PRO A 123 -1.06 -13.74 -23.08
C PRO A 123 0.45 -13.82 -22.87
N THR A 124 0.96 -13.06 -21.91
CA THR A 124 2.32 -13.21 -21.41
C THR A 124 2.37 -14.32 -20.36
N SER A 125 3.58 -14.79 -19.99
CA SER A 125 3.76 -15.83 -18.97
C SER A 125 3.18 -15.48 -17.59
N ASN A 126 2.86 -14.20 -17.36
CA ASN A 126 2.40 -13.68 -16.08
C ASN A 126 0.89 -13.40 -16.06
N ASP A 127 0.18 -13.65 -17.16
CA ASP A 127 -1.24 -13.36 -17.26
C ASP A 127 -2.11 -14.49 -16.73
N TYR A 128 -3.10 -14.13 -15.92
CA TYR A 128 -4.17 -15.06 -15.53
C TYR A 128 -5.08 -15.30 -16.73
N THR A 129 -5.08 -16.53 -17.21
CA THR A 129 -5.95 -16.96 -18.31
C THR A 129 -7.21 -17.63 -17.75
N ASN A 130 -8.35 -17.41 -18.43
CA ASN A 130 -9.57 -18.15 -18.15
C ASN A 130 -9.39 -19.64 -18.57
N PRO A 131 -10.36 -20.54 -18.29
CA PRO A 131 -10.28 -21.94 -18.71
C PRO A 131 -10.12 -22.17 -20.22
N ASN A 132 -10.34 -21.14 -21.05
CA ASN A 132 -10.16 -21.16 -22.49
C ASN A 132 -8.77 -20.64 -22.94
N GLY A 133 -7.87 -20.32 -22.00
CA GLY A 133 -6.55 -19.77 -22.29
C GLY A 133 -6.54 -18.28 -22.64
N GLU A 134 -7.63 -17.55 -22.38
CA GLU A 134 -7.75 -16.13 -22.76
C GLU A 134 -7.54 -15.21 -21.55
N THR A 135 -6.75 -14.15 -21.74
CA THR A 135 -6.60 -13.08 -20.75
C THR A 135 -7.80 -12.13 -20.82
N ILE A 136 -8.45 -11.90 -19.69
CA ILE A 136 -9.53 -10.90 -19.58
C ILE A 136 -8.91 -9.54 -19.27
N CYS A 137 -9.09 -8.60 -20.19
CA CYS A 137 -8.62 -7.23 -20.03
C CYS A 137 -9.63 -6.35 -19.31
N TYR A 138 -9.11 -5.37 -18.59
CA TYR A 138 -9.87 -4.33 -17.93
C TYR A 138 -9.38 -2.97 -18.40
N THR A 139 -10.29 -2.01 -18.53
CA THR A 139 -9.95 -0.61 -18.77
C THR A 139 -10.48 0.26 -17.66
N THR A 140 -9.58 1.05 -17.08
CA THR A 140 -9.91 2.01 -16.03
C THR A 140 -10.59 3.24 -16.63
N ASN A 141 -11.75 3.59 -16.07
CA ASN A 141 -12.43 4.84 -16.32
C ASN A 141 -12.09 5.84 -15.21
N PHE A 142 -11.13 6.73 -15.50
CA PHE A 142 -10.67 7.76 -14.57
C PHE A 142 -11.69 8.87 -14.28
N ASN A 143 -12.81 8.88 -15.00
CA ASN A 143 -13.88 9.86 -14.81
C ASN A 143 -14.86 9.47 -13.72
N LYS A 144 -14.83 8.25 -13.16
CA LYS A 144 -15.74 7.87 -12.08
C LYS A 144 -15.12 6.86 -11.12
N THR A 145 -15.65 6.78 -9.91
CA THR A 145 -15.25 5.78 -8.92
C THR A 145 -16.16 4.57 -8.94
N ARG A 146 -15.69 3.50 -8.30
CA ARG A 146 -16.54 2.42 -7.81
C ARG A 146 -17.22 2.85 -6.51
N LEU A 147 -17.48 1.87 -5.63
CA LEU A 147 -17.79 2.07 -4.23
C LEU A 147 -16.67 2.89 -3.58
N GLY A 148 -17.05 4.04 -3.03
CA GLY A 148 -16.20 4.85 -2.18
C GLY A 148 -16.66 4.78 -0.73
N TRP A 149 -15.73 4.89 0.20
CA TRP A 149 -15.98 4.90 1.64
C TRP A 149 -15.65 6.27 2.22
N ILE A 150 -16.53 6.76 3.10
CA ILE A 150 -16.35 7.98 3.87
C ILE A 150 -16.12 7.59 5.33
N ASP A 151 -15.10 8.16 5.95
CA ASP A 151 -14.89 8.09 7.38
C ASP A 151 -14.93 9.49 7.98
N ILE A 152 -15.72 9.66 9.04
CA ILE A 152 -15.91 10.94 9.71
C ILE A 152 -15.69 10.74 11.20
N MET A 153 -14.87 11.59 11.80
CA MET A 153 -14.81 11.73 13.26
C MET A 153 -15.72 12.86 13.69
N ASN A 154 -16.85 12.58 14.34
CA ASN A 154 -17.82 13.62 14.68
C ASN A 154 -17.37 14.47 15.89
N LYS A 155 -18.14 15.51 16.23
CA LYS A 155 -17.81 16.44 17.34
C LYS A 155 -17.79 15.79 18.73
N ASN A 156 -18.38 14.61 18.87
CA ASN A 156 -18.41 13.82 20.08
C ASN A 156 -17.34 12.71 20.06
N ASN A 157 -16.36 12.78 19.15
CA ASN A 157 -15.33 11.75 18.89
C ASN A 157 -15.86 10.39 18.42
N GLU A 158 -17.16 10.26 18.16
CA GLU A 158 -17.73 9.05 17.59
C GLU A 158 -17.37 8.94 16.10
N GLN A 159 -16.98 7.73 15.72
CA GLN A 159 -16.58 7.40 14.36
C GLN A 159 -17.81 7.02 13.53
N LEU A 160 -18.06 7.76 12.45
CA LEU A 160 -19.15 7.53 11.53
C LEU A 160 -18.62 7.09 10.18
N HIS A 161 -19.29 6.14 9.56
CA HIS A 161 -18.94 5.62 8.25
C HIS A 161 -20.05 5.87 7.25
N GLY A 162 -19.67 6.16 6.02
CA GLY A 162 -20.58 6.42 4.91
C GLY A 162 -20.05 5.86 3.61
N CYS A 163 -20.85 6.02 2.56
CA CYS A 163 -20.48 5.67 1.21
C CYS A 163 -20.47 6.91 0.34
N PHE A 164 -19.67 6.87 -0.72
CA PHE A 164 -19.72 7.89 -1.75
C PHE A 164 -19.55 7.33 -3.14
N TYR A 165 -19.99 8.13 -4.09
CA TYR A 165 -19.71 7.93 -5.50
C TYR A 165 -19.24 9.25 -6.10
N ALA A 166 -18.14 9.22 -6.84
CA ALA A 166 -17.52 10.41 -7.40
C ALA A 166 -17.42 10.36 -8.93
N GLU A 167 -17.71 11.48 -9.58
CA GLU A 167 -17.59 11.66 -11.03
C GLU A 167 -16.74 12.89 -11.36
N LYS A 168 -15.97 12.80 -12.44
CA LYS A 168 -15.29 13.93 -13.06
C LYS A 168 -16.27 14.60 -14.01
N TYR A 169 -16.34 15.92 -13.93
CA TYR A 169 -17.06 16.75 -14.88
C TYR A 169 -16.17 17.91 -15.34
N ASP A 170 -16.49 18.41 -16.53
CA ASP A 170 -15.89 19.58 -17.16
C ASP A 170 -16.96 20.67 -17.30
N THR A 171 -16.60 21.92 -17.04
CA THR A 171 -17.53 23.08 -17.11
C THR A 171 -17.60 23.69 -18.52
N ALA A 172 -17.06 23.04 -19.54
CA ALA A 172 -17.07 23.56 -20.90
C ALA A 172 -18.39 23.24 -21.62
N HIS A 173 -19.51 23.82 -21.19
CA HIS A 173 -20.72 24.03 -22.00
C HIS A 173 -21.66 25.04 -21.32
N GLU A 174 -21.30 26.32 -21.34
CA GLU A 174 -22.26 27.44 -21.27
C GLU A 174 -21.60 28.74 -21.76
N SER A 175 -21.34 28.81 -23.06
CA SER A 175 -21.19 30.09 -23.76
C SER A 175 -21.67 29.92 -25.21
N ASN A 176 -22.98 30.08 -25.41
CA ASN A 176 -23.52 30.28 -26.75
C ASN A 176 -23.28 31.73 -27.19
N ASN A 177 -22.77 31.86 -28.43
CA ASN A 177 -22.78 33.03 -29.31
C ASN A 177 -22.11 34.33 -28.84
N SER A 178 -20.93 34.64 -29.40
CA SER A 178 -20.86 35.47 -30.63
C SER A 178 -19.42 35.95 -30.95
N ARG A 179 -19.12 35.99 -32.26
CA ARG A 179 -17.98 36.65 -32.95
C ARG A 179 -16.63 35.91 -32.89
N SER A 180 -15.89 35.73 -33.97
CA SER A 180 -16.08 36.13 -35.37
C SER A 180 -15.15 35.31 -36.25
N ILE A 181 -15.70 34.93 -37.40
CA ILE A 181 -15.01 34.56 -38.64
C ILE A 181 -13.77 35.43 -38.85
N LEU A 182 -12.62 34.80 -39.08
CA LEU A 182 -11.59 35.35 -39.94
C LEU A 182 -11.07 34.21 -40.83
N ASP A 183 -11.71 34.19 -41.98
CA ASP A 183 -11.31 33.56 -43.23
C ASP A 183 -9.88 33.97 -43.60
N SER A 184 -9.06 32.98 -43.99
CA SER A 184 -8.06 33.18 -45.03
C SER A 184 -7.90 31.85 -45.78
N SER A 185 -8.79 31.67 -46.75
CA SER A 185 -8.68 30.69 -47.83
C SER A 185 -7.59 31.09 -48.84
N THR A 186 -7.21 30.10 -49.67
CA THR A 186 -6.35 30.13 -50.89
C THR A 186 -4.86 29.76 -50.66
N SER A 187 -4.23 28.82 -51.38
CA SER A 187 -4.63 28.05 -52.58
C SER A 187 -3.64 26.88 -52.83
N GLY A 188 -4.10 25.84 -53.55
CA GLY A 188 -3.27 25.10 -54.50
C GLY A 188 -2.90 23.63 -54.19
N THR A 189 -3.77 22.70 -54.58
CA THR A 189 -3.35 21.37 -55.09
C THR A 189 -3.08 21.46 -56.60
N PRO A 190 -2.20 20.62 -57.17
CA PRO A 190 -2.71 19.41 -57.83
C PRO A 190 -1.84 18.13 -57.67
N GLU A 191 -2.54 16.99 -57.60
CA GLU A 191 -2.13 15.59 -57.94
C GLU A 191 -1.62 15.44 -59.40
N PRO A 192 -1.18 14.26 -59.95
CA PRO A 192 -1.46 12.83 -59.61
C PRO A 192 -0.20 11.89 -59.69
N ALA A 193 -0.19 10.57 -59.41
CA ALA A 193 -0.92 9.52 -60.12
C ALA A 193 -0.82 8.10 -59.50
N ILE A 194 -1.87 7.36 -59.83
CA ILE A 194 -2.28 5.98 -59.56
C ILE A 194 -1.41 4.95 -60.30
N ASN A 195 -1.15 3.78 -59.70
CA ASN A 195 -1.39 2.52 -60.42
C ASN A 195 -1.59 1.30 -59.50
N GLU A 196 -2.61 0.54 -59.87
CA GLU A 196 -3.25 -0.54 -59.14
C GLU A 196 -2.62 -1.93 -59.40
N ASN A 197 -3.12 -2.91 -58.63
CA ASN A 197 -3.44 -4.29 -59.04
C ASN A 197 -2.36 -5.39 -58.93
N LYS A 198 -2.46 -6.23 -57.88
CA LYS A 198 -3.03 -7.61 -57.95
C LYS A 198 -2.68 -8.46 -56.71
N THR A 199 -3.70 -8.92 -56.00
CA THR A 199 -3.76 -10.26 -55.35
C THR A 199 -4.53 -11.21 -56.29
N PRO A 200 -4.30 -12.54 -56.25
CA PRO A 200 -5.14 -13.38 -55.37
C PRO A 200 -4.48 -14.67 -54.78
N ALA A 201 -4.98 -15.03 -53.60
CA ALA A 201 -5.45 -16.35 -53.14
C ALA A 201 -4.51 -17.59 -52.95
N SER A 202 -4.58 -18.06 -51.69
CA SER A 202 -4.90 -19.42 -51.20
C SER A 202 -3.87 -20.56 -51.18
N ASN A 203 -3.59 -21.00 -49.94
CA ASN A 203 -3.56 -22.36 -49.41
C ASN A 203 -2.98 -23.50 -50.28
N GLN A 204 -1.91 -24.14 -49.79
CA GLN A 204 -2.03 -25.55 -49.34
C GLN A 204 -0.86 -26.00 -48.46
N MET A 205 -1.24 -26.92 -47.59
CA MET A 205 -0.59 -27.49 -46.42
C MET A 205 0.18 -28.75 -46.82
N THR A 206 1.38 -28.96 -46.26
CA THR A 206 1.97 -30.31 -46.14
C THR A 206 2.66 -30.46 -44.78
N TYR A 207 1.99 -31.22 -43.91
CA TYR A 207 2.55 -31.89 -42.74
C TYR A 207 3.39 -33.08 -43.21
N PHE A 208 4.57 -33.29 -42.60
CA PHE A 208 5.07 -34.62 -42.25
C PHE A 208 6.06 -34.52 -41.09
N ASP A 209 5.64 -35.12 -39.98
CA ASP A 209 6.44 -35.55 -38.83
C ASP A 209 7.58 -36.50 -39.22
N THR A 210 8.68 -36.52 -38.45
CA THR A 210 9.12 -37.73 -37.71
C THR A 210 10.31 -37.48 -36.74
N TYR A 211 9.96 -37.43 -35.45
CA TYR A 211 10.59 -38.05 -34.24
C TYR A 211 12.12 -38.15 -34.03
N GLY A 212 12.57 -37.64 -32.86
CA GLY A 212 13.70 -38.13 -32.05
C GLY A 212 13.98 -37.27 -30.80
N PRO A 213 14.12 -37.81 -29.57
CA PRO A 213 13.63 -37.17 -28.33
C PRO A 213 14.71 -36.46 -27.49
N LYS A 214 14.32 -35.42 -26.72
CA LYS A 214 14.97 -35.09 -25.44
C LYS A 214 13.94 -34.69 -24.38
N THR A 215 14.01 -35.46 -23.30
CA THR A 215 13.22 -35.54 -22.06
C THR A 215 13.41 -34.36 -21.12
N TYR A 216 12.32 -33.77 -20.60
CA TYR A 216 12.09 -33.45 -19.18
C TYR A 216 10.57 -33.48 -18.90
N ILE A 217 10.23 -33.87 -17.66
CA ILE A 217 9.10 -34.74 -17.29
C ILE A 217 7.76 -34.00 -17.13
N LYS A 218 6.66 -34.62 -17.61
CA LYS A 218 5.27 -34.24 -17.32
C LYS A 218 4.93 -34.51 -15.85
N ALA A 219 4.37 -33.49 -15.20
CA ALA A 219 3.78 -33.57 -13.87
C ALA A 219 2.47 -34.38 -13.91
N ASP A 220 2.52 -35.67 -13.59
CA ASP A 220 1.33 -36.42 -13.24
C ASP A 220 1.67 -37.39 -12.09
N LYS A 221 1.00 -37.17 -10.95
CA LYS A 221 1.13 -37.81 -9.62
C LYS A 221 2.19 -37.23 -8.67
N LEU A 222 1.99 -35.97 -8.28
CA LEU A 222 2.45 -35.48 -6.97
C LEU A 222 1.43 -35.95 -5.92
N ASN A 223 1.72 -37.10 -5.33
CA ASN A 223 1.15 -37.45 -4.03
C ASN A 223 1.91 -36.60 -3.01
N ILE A 224 1.40 -35.39 -2.73
CA ILE A 224 1.96 -34.50 -1.72
C ILE A 224 1.64 -35.13 -0.36
N ASN A 225 2.57 -35.93 0.13
CA ASN A 225 2.67 -36.23 1.54
C ASN A 225 4.15 -36.15 1.95
N GLU A 226 4.36 -35.31 2.96
CA GLU A 226 5.49 -35.28 3.89
C GLU A 226 6.82 -34.65 3.40
N ASN A 227 7.07 -33.45 3.93
CA ASN A 227 8.37 -32.85 4.22
C ASN A 227 9.26 -32.44 3.05
N SER A 228 9.00 -31.26 2.46
CA SER A 228 10.01 -30.51 1.71
C SER A 228 10.67 -29.42 2.57
N GLU A 229 11.14 -29.80 3.75
CA GLU A 229 12.36 -29.21 4.30
C GLU A 229 13.54 -30.00 3.72
N MET A 230 14.66 -29.34 3.46
CA MET A 230 15.94 -29.93 2.98
C MET A 230 16.00 -30.36 1.51
N TYR A 231 16.38 -29.43 0.61
CA TYR A 231 17.41 -29.67 -0.43
C TYR A 231 18.05 -28.40 -1.01
N TRP A 232 17.78 -27.21 -0.45
CA TRP A 232 18.36 -25.94 -0.93
C TRP A 232 19.80 -25.67 -0.43
N HIS A 233 20.30 -26.43 0.55
CA HIS A 233 21.67 -26.29 1.05
C HIS A 233 22.68 -27.06 0.19
N LYS A 234 23.03 -26.54 -0.99
CA LYS A 234 24.33 -26.86 -1.64
C LYS A 234 24.76 -25.97 -2.81
N MET A 235 24.19 -24.78 -3.01
CA MET A 235 24.80 -23.82 -3.94
C MET A 235 25.86 -22.99 -3.22
N LYS A 236 27.13 -23.41 -3.32
CA LYS A 236 28.28 -22.53 -3.07
C LYS A 236 28.28 -21.46 -4.16
N TYR A 237 27.63 -20.33 -3.92
CA TYR A 237 27.75 -19.17 -4.80
C TYR A 237 29.10 -18.49 -4.55
N SER A 238 30.03 -18.68 -5.49
CA SER A 238 31.22 -17.86 -5.66
C SER A 238 30.88 -16.70 -6.59
N GLY A 239 30.15 -15.69 -6.09
CA GLY A 239 29.94 -14.46 -6.85
C GLY A 239 31.26 -13.71 -7.02
N HIS A 240 31.70 -13.49 -8.26
CA HIS A 240 32.84 -12.61 -8.52
C HIS A 240 32.47 -11.17 -8.12
N LYS A 241 33.33 -10.50 -7.36
CA LYS A 241 33.20 -9.06 -7.12
C LYS A 241 33.32 -8.35 -8.47
N VAL A 242 32.22 -7.79 -8.97
CA VAL A 242 32.23 -6.98 -10.20
C VAL A 242 32.32 -5.51 -9.79
N PRO A 243 33.38 -4.77 -10.20
CA PRO A 243 33.46 -3.34 -9.98
C PRO A 243 32.28 -2.64 -10.63
N LEU A 244 31.64 -1.69 -9.94
CA LEU A 244 30.53 -0.97 -10.53
C LEU A 244 30.97 -0.12 -11.73
N PRO A 245 30.17 -0.07 -12.81
CA PRO A 245 30.37 0.86 -13.92
C PRO A 245 30.43 2.33 -13.48
N GLU A 246 31.16 3.18 -14.21
CA GLU A 246 31.38 4.59 -13.86
C GLU A 246 30.08 5.43 -13.78
N TYR A 247 29.05 5.08 -14.56
CA TYR A 247 27.75 5.78 -14.48
C TYR A 247 27.05 5.54 -13.14
N MET A 248 27.30 4.41 -12.47
CA MET A 248 26.78 4.12 -11.13
C MET A 248 27.46 4.92 -10.04
N LEU A 249 28.77 5.13 -10.20
CA LEU A 249 29.54 6.08 -9.41
C LEU A 249 28.98 7.50 -9.52
N LYS A 250 28.40 7.86 -10.67
CA LYS A 250 27.74 9.15 -10.91
C LYS A 250 26.30 9.16 -10.41
N ALA A 251 25.54 8.07 -10.54
CA ALA A 251 24.18 7.93 -10.01
C ALA A 251 24.15 8.03 -8.48
N GLN A 252 25.09 7.42 -7.76
CA GLN A 252 25.22 7.62 -6.29
C GLN A 252 25.58 9.05 -5.88
N LYS A 253 26.11 9.86 -6.82
CA LYS A 253 26.35 11.30 -6.63
C LYS A 253 25.17 12.16 -7.08
N GLN A 254 24.16 11.60 -7.77
CA GLN A 254 22.90 12.29 -7.98
C GLN A 254 22.24 12.39 -6.62
N LYS A 255 22.20 13.61 -6.13
CA LYS A 255 21.73 13.90 -4.77
C LYS A 255 20.22 13.63 -4.62
N TYR A 256 19.50 13.42 -5.72
CA TYR A 256 18.06 13.22 -5.80
C TYR A 256 17.69 12.42 -7.07
N ALA A 257 16.71 11.52 -7.01
CA ALA A 257 16.18 10.74 -8.14
C ALA A 257 15.31 11.58 -9.12
N CYS A 258 15.74 12.82 -9.39
CA CYS A 258 15.03 13.78 -10.25
C CYS A 258 15.99 14.42 -11.26
N PRO A 259 15.54 14.74 -12.50
CA PRO A 259 14.15 14.78 -12.99
C PRO A 259 13.68 13.50 -13.72
N CYS A 260 12.35 13.31 -13.79
CA CYS A 260 11.71 12.35 -14.71
C CYS A 260 11.85 12.84 -16.15
N ASN A 261 12.09 11.93 -17.09
CA ASN A 261 12.23 12.24 -18.51
C ASN A 261 11.03 11.66 -19.29
N PRO A 262 10.32 12.47 -20.10
CA PRO A 262 9.13 12.01 -20.84
C PRO A 262 9.41 10.87 -21.84
N ASN A 263 10.67 10.65 -22.20
CA ASN A 263 11.12 9.56 -23.06
C ASN A 263 11.62 8.33 -22.27
N GLU A 264 11.34 8.26 -20.96
CA GLU A 264 11.69 7.09 -20.15
C GLU A 264 10.90 5.86 -20.57
N ASP A 265 11.61 4.75 -20.66
CA ASP A 265 11.05 3.48 -21.11
C ASP A 265 10.03 2.95 -20.10
N ILE A 266 8.84 2.63 -20.59
CA ILE A 266 7.75 2.04 -19.80
C ILE A 266 7.97 0.51 -19.69
N ASN A 267 8.86 -0.05 -20.52
CA ASN A 267 9.17 -1.47 -20.50
C ASN A 267 10.30 -1.75 -19.51
N ASN A 268 10.10 -2.78 -18.69
CA ASN A 268 11.08 -3.28 -17.74
C ASN A 268 11.95 -4.39 -18.37
N GLU A 269 12.15 -4.34 -19.69
CA GLU A 269 12.93 -5.35 -20.40
C GLU A 269 14.42 -5.17 -20.09
N ARG A 270 15.04 -6.25 -19.63
CA ARG A 270 16.46 -6.27 -19.33
C ARG A 270 17.27 -6.05 -20.60
N SER A 271 18.16 -5.07 -20.58
CA SER A 271 18.96 -4.66 -21.76
C SER A 271 20.03 -5.66 -22.21
N SER A 272 20.29 -6.74 -21.47
CA SER A 272 21.24 -7.79 -21.86
C SER A 272 20.84 -9.19 -21.36
N ALA A 273 21.16 -10.22 -22.15
CA ALA A 273 20.77 -11.61 -21.90
C ALA A 273 21.71 -12.39 -20.94
N GLU A 274 22.92 -11.88 -20.67
CA GLU A 274 23.99 -12.64 -19.98
C GLU A 274 24.80 -11.78 -19.00
N THR A 275 24.17 -11.19 -17.99
CA THR A 275 24.92 -10.60 -16.87
C THR A 275 24.36 -11.05 -15.54
N ASP A 276 25.26 -11.39 -14.61
CA ASP A 276 24.90 -11.84 -13.27
C ASP A 276 24.50 -10.65 -12.38
N MET A 277 23.65 -10.91 -11.39
CA MET A 277 23.37 -9.99 -10.29
C MET A 277 24.69 -9.50 -9.68
N ILE A 278 24.85 -8.17 -9.57
CA ILE A 278 26.02 -7.62 -8.87
C ILE A 278 25.71 -7.59 -7.39
N VAL A 279 26.27 -8.56 -6.67
CA VAL A 279 26.33 -8.55 -5.21
C VAL A 279 27.56 -7.77 -4.79
N LEU A 280 27.34 -6.59 -4.21
CA LEU A 280 28.43 -5.77 -3.70
C LEU A 280 28.71 -6.15 -2.24
N GLY A 281 29.88 -6.72 -1.99
CA GLY A 281 30.43 -6.91 -0.64
C GLY A 281 29.77 -8.03 0.17
N TYR A 282 30.45 -8.43 1.25
CA TYR A 282 29.96 -9.38 2.27
C TYR A 282 30.41 -8.95 3.66
N THR A 283 30.74 -7.67 3.87
CA THR A 283 31.32 -7.25 5.15
C THR A 283 30.22 -6.96 6.16
N ASN A 284 30.39 -7.50 7.38
CA ASN A 284 29.62 -7.09 8.54
C ASN A 284 30.18 -5.73 8.98
N VAL A 285 29.50 -4.65 8.59
CA VAL A 285 29.81 -3.31 9.09
C VAL A 285 29.09 -3.15 10.43
N GLU A 286 29.81 -2.75 11.47
CA GLU A 286 29.19 -2.36 12.75
C GLU A 286 28.18 -1.22 12.49
N THR A 287 26.91 -1.50 12.73
CA THR A 287 25.87 -0.46 12.66
C THR A 287 25.68 0.19 14.02
N ASN A 288 25.40 1.51 14.05
CA ASN A 288 24.96 2.16 15.27
C ASN A 288 23.51 1.74 15.49
N GLU A 289 23.37 0.71 16.30
CA GLU A 289 22.09 0.10 16.59
C GLU A 289 21.28 1.00 17.53
N LEU A 290 20.08 1.39 17.09
CA LEU A 290 19.05 1.90 18.00
C LEU A 290 18.09 0.76 18.28
N ASP A 291 18.58 -0.18 19.08
CA ASP A 291 17.73 -1.13 19.78
C ASP A 291 16.93 -0.35 20.83
N LEU A 292 15.80 -0.88 21.28
CA LEU A 292 15.00 -0.32 22.37
C LEU A 292 15.81 -0.11 23.66
N ASN A 293 17.02 -0.69 23.74
CA ASN A 293 18.03 -0.45 24.77
C ASN A 293 18.65 0.96 24.74
N ALA A 294 18.73 1.61 23.58
CA ALA A 294 19.28 2.96 23.39
C ALA A 294 18.18 4.04 23.32
N TYR A 295 17.00 3.79 23.91
CA TYR A 295 15.82 4.65 23.79
C TYR A 295 16.04 6.10 24.28
N GLU A 296 17.02 6.34 25.16
CA GLU A 296 17.39 7.69 25.59
C GLU A 296 17.98 8.53 24.42
N GLU A 297 18.53 7.90 23.38
CA GLU A 297 18.93 8.60 22.14
C GLU A 297 17.71 8.96 21.28
N ILE A 298 16.67 8.13 21.29
CA ILE A 298 15.38 8.43 20.63
C ILE A 298 14.78 9.72 21.23
N LYS A 299 14.83 9.89 22.56
CA LYS A 299 14.34 11.10 23.23
C LYS A 299 15.17 12.35 22.88
N LYS A 300 16.45 12.19 22.54
CA LYS A 300 17.35 13.29 22.15
C LYS A 300 17.23 13.66 20.66
N ALA A 301 16.63 12.81 19.84
CA ALA A 301 16.41 13.10 18.43
C ALA A 301 15.58 14.40 18.31
N LYS A 302 16.19 15.46 17.76
CA LYS A 302 15.53 16.76 17.57
C LYS A 302 14.19 16.56 16.87
N HIS A 303 13.09 17.18 17.30
CA HIS A 303 11.78 17.04 16.64
C HIS A 303 11.72 17.59 15.20
N THR A 304 12.70 18.38 14.78
CA THR A 304 12.83 18.95 13.44
C THR A 304 13.44 17.96 12.45
N GLU A 305 13.09 18.06 11.17
CA GLU A 305 13.74 17.32 10.07
C GLU A 305 15.27 17.50 10.10
N LEU A 306 16.01 16.40 9.92
CA LEU A 306 17.47 16.35 9.90
C LEU A 306 17.98 16.28 8.47
N GLU A 307 19.11 16.92 8.21
CA GLU A 307 19.87 16.73 6.97
C GLU A 307 20.56 15.36 6.95
N LEU A 308 20.87 14.85 5.75
CA LEU A 308 21.49 13.53 5.58
C LEU A 308 22.78 13.34 6.39
N ASN A 309 23.58 14.40 6.55
CA ASN A 309 24.84 14.40 7.29
C ASN A 309 24.66 14.53 8.81
N GLU A 310 23.47 14.86 9.29
CA GLU A 310 23.14 14.90 10.72
C GLU A 310 22.66 13.54 11.24
N MET A 311 22.26 12.62 10.36
CA MET A 311 21.84 11.26 10.72
C MET A 311 23.03 10.29 10.79
N PRO A 312 22.93 9.21 11.60
CA PRO A 312 23.97 8.18 11.64
C PRO A 312 24.20 7.56 10.25
N LYS A 313 25.47 7.24 9.95
CA LYS A 313 25.81 6.56 8.69
C LYS A 313 25.18 5.18 8.57
N ASN A 314 25.14 4.45 9.68
CA ASN A 314 24.54 3.13 9.81
C ASN A 314 23.50 3.17 10.92
N PHE A 315 22.31 2.66 10.65
CA PHE A 315 21.20 2.65 11.60
C PHE A 315 20.23 1.51 11.28
N THR A 316 19.68 0.89 12.31
CA THR A 316 18.66 -0.15 12.16
C THR A 316 17.78 -0.25 13.41
N TRP A 317 16.52 -0.64 13.22
CA TRP A 317 15.60 -1.06 14.29
C TRP A 317 15.62 -2.57 14.56
N GLY A 318 16.64 -3.27 14.07
CA GLY A 318 16.82 -4.72 14.20
C GLY A 318 16.82 -5.40 12.82
N ASP A 319 17.86 -6.20 12.56
CA ASP A 319 18.06 -6.94 11.31
C ASP A 319 18.99 -8.14 11.50
N ALA A 320 19.08 -8.99 10.47
CA ALA A 320 19.90 -10.20 10.46
C ALA A 320 21.42 -9.99 10.24
N TYR A 321 21.87 -8.75 10.04
CA TYR A 321 23.29 -8.41 9.82
C TYR A 321 23.99 -8.01 11.11
N ASN A 322 23.23 -7.63 12.12
CA ASN A 322 23.71 -7.26 13.45
C ASN A 322 23.18 -8.30 14.43
N ASN A 323 23.98 -8.75 15.39
CA ASN A 323 23.68 -9.87 16.30
C ASN A 323 22.49 -9.64 17.27
N ASN A 324 21.51 -8.79 16.93
CA ASN A 324 20.28 -8.59 17.69
C ASN A 324 19.21 -9.60 17.24
N VAL A 325 18.94 -10.50 18.18
CA VAL A 325 18.32 -11.82 18.02
C VAL A 325 16.80 -11.78 18.24
N ARG A 326 16.17 -10.59 18.34
CA ARG A 326 14.83 -10.52 18.93
C ARG A 326 13.73 -11.19 18.09
N GLU A 327 13.82 -11.15 16.75
CA GLU A 327 12.85 -11.83 15.87
C GLU A 327 13.48 -12.28 14.55
N TYR A 328 13.99 -13.51 14.51
CA TYR A 328 14.40 -14.17 13.26
C TYR A 328 13.26 -14.89 12.54
N GLU A 329 12.05 -14.93 13.12
CA GLU A 329 10.88 -15.45 12.41
C GLU A 329 10.39 -14.40 11.39
N VAL A 330 11.04 -14.43 10.24
CA VAL A 330 10.52 -13.80 9.04
C VAL A 330 9.35 -14.63 8.54
N LEU A 331 8.16 -14.03 8.56
CA LEU A 331 6.94 -14.63 8.03
C LEU A 331 7.16 -15.11 6.58
N SER A 332 6.65 -16.29 6.24
CA SER A 332 6.40 -16.67 4.86
C SER A 332 4.97 -16.33 4.48
N GLN A 333 4.78 -15.55 3.42
CA GLN A 333 3.46 -15.28 2.84
C GLN A 333 2.90 -16.47 2.04
N PHE A 334 3.67 -17.55 1.90
CA PHE A 334 3.37 -18.69 1.04
C PHE A 334 3.10 -18.26 -0.41
N ASP A 335 2.18 -18.94 -1.11
CA ASP A 335 1.79 -18.61 -2.48
C ASP A 335 0.77 -17.46 -2.56
N CYS A 336 0.36 -16.89 -1.42
CA CYS A 336 -0.59 -15.80 -1.37
C CYS A 336 0.10 -14.45 -1.64
N GLY A 337 -0.51 -13.60 -2.46
CA GLY A 337 -0.04 -12.23 -2.73
C GLY A 337 -0.28 -11.25 -1.58
N SER A 338 0.05 -11.63 -0.34
CA SER A 338 -0.21 -10.86 0.89
C SER A 338 0.99 -10.06 1.41
N CYS A 339 1.98 -9.76 0.56
CA CYS A 339 3.16 -8.97 0.94
C CYS A 339 2.81 -7.60 1.54
N TYR A 340 1.77 -6.95 0.99
CA TYR A 340 1.24 -5.68 1.49
C TYR A 340 0.73 -5.75 2.93
N ILE A 341 0.21 -6.92 3.34
CA ILE A 341 -0.24 -7.17 4.72
C ILE A 341 0.96 -7.49 5.60
N ALA A 342 1.79 -8.45 5.18
CA ALA A 342 2.94 -8.92 5.96
C ALA A 342 3.87 -7.77 6.34
N SER A 343 4.22 -6.93 5.36
CA SER A 343 5.12 -5.80 5.55
C SER A 343 4.48 -4.71 6.42
N GLN A 344 3.21 -4.34 6.17
CA GLN A 344 2.54 -3.28 6.94
C GLN A 344 2.25 -3.69 8.39
N MET A 345 1.88 -4.95 8.64
CA MET A 345 1.62 -5.46 10.00
C MET A 345 2.91 -5.60 10.80
N TYR A 346 4.02 -5.99 10.18
CA TYR A 346 5.33 -5.92 10.83
C TYR A 346 5.68 -4.48 11.21
N VAL A 347 5.52 -3.52 10.28
CA VAL A 347 5.76 -2.10 10.56
C VAL A 347 4.87 -1.63 11.71
N PHE A 348 3.59 -1.99 11.70
CA PHE A 348 2.64 -1.60 12.73
C PHE A 348 3.02 -2.14 14.11
N LYS A 349 3.35 -3.44 14.20
CA LYS A 349 3.87 -4.08 15.42
C LYS A 349 5.10 -3.35 15.96
N ARG A 350 6.10 -3.09 15.11
CA ARG A 350 7.33 -2.40 15.54
C ARG A 350 7.06 -0.97 16.02
N ARG A 351 6.15 -0.26 15.37
CA ARG A 351 5.76 1.10 15.78
C ARG A 351 4.96 1.10 17.09
N ILE A 352 4.20 0.06 17.41
CA ILE A 352 3.58 -0.14 18.73
C ILE A 352 4.66 -0.23 19.81
N GLU A 353 5.66 -1.08 19.64
CA GLU A 353 6.72 -1.27 20.63
C GLU A 353 7.55 0.00 20.85
N ILE A 354 7.90 0.68 19.75
CA ILE A 354 8.62 1.97 19.79
C ILE A 354 7.76 3.04 20.47
N GLY A 355 6.47 3.11 20.13
CA GLY A 355 5.52 4.05 20.72
C GLY A 355 5.35 3.86 22.22
N LEU A 356 5.17 2.62 22.68
CA LEU A 356 5.09 2.30 24.12
C LEU A 356 6.38 2.65 24.84
N THR A 357 7.53 2.31 24.27
CA THR A 357 8.85 2.65 24.85
C THR A 357 9.00 4.16 25.04
N LYS A 358 8.60 4.96 24.03
CA LYS A 358 8.59 6.43 24.13
C LYS A 358 7.65 6.93 25.22
N LEU A 359 6.42 6.43 25.26
CA LEU A 359 5.36 6.89 26.18
C LEU A 359 5.59 6.50 27.64
N LEU A 360 6.25 5.37 27.88
CA LEU A 360 6.59 4.89 29.23
C LEU A 360 7.93 5.45 29.71
N GLY A 361 8.76 5.96 28.80
CA GLY A 361 10.09 6.47 29.12
C GLY A 361 11.05 5.39 29.62
N THR A 362 10.73 4.12 29.41
CA THR A 362 11.52 2.93 29.74
C THR A 362 11.38 1.93 28.60
N LYS A 363 12.34 1.02 28.47
CA LYS A 363 12.34 -0.04 27.47
C LYS A 363 11.08 -0.91 27.61
N TYR A 364 10.24 -0.94 26.58
CA TYR A 364 9.17 -1.92 26.49
C TYR A 364 9.70 -3.18 25.80
N ASN A 365 10.05 -4.18 26.61
CA ASN A 365 10.61 -5.45 26.20
C ASN A 365 9.60 -6.57 26.51
N ASN A 366 8.78 -6.90 25.50
CA ASN A 366 7.80 -8.01 25.45
C ASN A 366 6.63 -8.00 26.45
N ASP A 367 5.44 -7.86 25.85
CA ASP A 367 4.18 -8.60 26.09
C ASP A 367 3.40 -8.61 24.73
N PHE A 368 4.13 -8.61 23.60
CA PHE A 368 3.60 -8.68 22.22
C PHE A 368 4.18 -9.93 21.54
N ASP A 369 4.20 -11.03 22.30
CA ASP A 369 4.46 -12.37 21.75
C ASP A 369 3.31 -12.83 20.85
N ASP A 370 2.13 -12.23 20.98
CA ASP A 370 1.04 -12.41 20.04
C ASP A 370 1.28 -11.56 18.79
N ALA A 371 1.47 -12.22 17.66
CA ALA A 371 1.49 -11.55 16.36
C ALA A 371 0.16 -10.80 16.14
N LEU A 372 0.15 -9.75 15.33
CA LEU A 372 -1.10 -9.19 14.83
C LEU A 372 -1.70 -10.16 13.81
N SER A 373 -3.03 -10.31 13.79
CA SER A 373 -3.69 -11.19 12.83
C SER A 373 -3.59 -10.63 11.41
N LEU A 374 -2.67 -11.18 10.62
CA LEU A 374 -2.59 -10.92 9.18
C LEU A 374 -3.82 -11.48 8.46
N GLU A 375 -4.36 -12.61 8.95
CA GLU A 375 -5.54 -13.27 8.39
C GLU A 375 -6.78 -12.38 8.47
N THR A 376 -6.91 -11.57 9.52
CA THR A 376 -7.99 -10.59 9.62
C THR A 376 -7.95 -9.64 8.43
N VAL A 377 -6.79 -9.09 8.10
CA VAL A 377 -6.68 -8.21 6.92
C VAL A 377 -6.93 -9.00 5.64
N LEU A 378 -6.36 -10.20 5.52
CA LEU A 378 -6.44 -11.02 4.32
C LEU A 378 -7.89 -11.38 3.96
N SER A 379 -8.64 -11.83 4.96
CA SER A 379 -9.96 -12.45 4.78
C SER A 379 -11.12 -11.49 5.07
N CYS A 380 -10.92 -10.43 5.86
CA CYS A 380 -12.00 -9.49 6.26
C CYS A 380 -11.92 -8.12 5.59
N SER A 381 -10.79 -7.75 4.99
CA SER A 381 -10.67 -6.42 4.38
C SER A 381 -11.61 -6.25 3.19
N ILE A 382 -12.46 -5.23 3.27
CA ILE A 382 -13.23 -4.75 2.11
C ILE A 382 -12.43 -3.76 1.25
N TYR A 383 -11.20 -3.42 1.65
CA TYR A 383 -10.35 -2.44 0.97
C TYR A 383 -9.23 -3.07 0.16
N SER A 384 -9.04 -4.39 0.20
CA SER A 384 -7.95 -5.08 -0.51
C SER A 384 -8.44 -6.38 -1.14
N GLN A 385 -7.68 -6.93 -2.07
CA GLN A 385 -8.11 -8.05 -2.92
C GLN A 385 -7.61 -9.40 -2.40
N GLY A 386 -7.50 -9.55 -1.08
CA GLY A 386 -7.03 -10.78 -0.44
C GLY A 386 -5.65 -11.20 -0.95
N CYS A 387 -5.54 -12.43 -1.47
CA CYS A 387 -4.32 -12.99 -2.06
C CYS A 387 -4.00 -12.45 -3.46
N TYR A 388 -4.91 -11.68 -4.08
CA TYR A 388 -4.67 -11.01 -5.36
C TYR A 388 -4.02 -9.63 -5.20
N GLY A 389 -3.57 -9.28 -4.00
CA GLY A 389 -2.82 -8.07 -3.72
C GLY A 389 -3.64 -6.97 -3.03
N GLY A 390 -2.96 -5.88 -2.73
CA GLY A 390 -3.51 -4.74 -2.01
C GLY A 390 -2.43 -3.72 -1.69
N MET A 391 -2.84 -2.61 -1.06
CA MET A 391 -1.95 -1.48 -0.77
C MET A 391 -1.76 -1.32 0.75
N PRO A 392 -0.51 -1.11 1.24
CA PRO A 392 -0.26 -0.93 2.68
C PRO A 392 -1.04 0.26 3.28
N LEU A 393 -1.31 1.29 2.47
CA LEU A 393 -2.12 2.44 2.85
C LEU A 393 -3.54 2.01 3.27
N LEU A 394 -4.13 1.07 2.53
CA LEU A 394 -5.49 0.57 2.78
C LEU A 394 -5.54 -0.43 3.94
N VAL A 395 -4.42 -1.08 4.26
CA VAL A 395 -4.27 -1.82 5.53
C VAL A 395 -4.28 -0.86 6.71
N GLY A 396 -3.59 0.28 6.60
CA GLY A 396 -3.67 1.37 7.59
C GLY A 396 -5.08 1.92 7.76
N LYS A 397 -5.81 2.11 6.66
CA LYS A 397 -7.24 2.45 6.68
C LYS A 397 -8.05 1.40 7.44
N MET A 398 -7.94 0.12 7.07
CA MET A 398 -8.65 -0.95 7.76
C MET A 398 -8.36 -0.95 9.26
N ALA A 399 -7.10 -0.88 9.65
CA ALA A 399 -6.69 -0.87 11.05
C ALA A 399 -7.15 0.39 11.80
N LYS A 400 -7.31 1.53 11.11
CA LYS A 400 -7.93 2.75 11.68
C LYS A 400 -9.43 2.58 11.91
N LEU A 401 -10.14 1.82 11.10
CA LEU A 401 -11.60 1.74 11.18
C LEU A 401 -12.06 0.53 12.00
N GLN A 402 -11.51 -0.64 11.69
CA GLN A 402 -11.94 -1.93 12.24
C GLN A 402 -11.03 -2.44 13.35
N GLY A 403 -9.80 -1.94 13.44
CA GLY A 403 -8.78 -2.43 14.35
C GLY A 403 -8.30 -3.86 14.00
N ILE A 404 -7.12 -4.22 14.47
CA ILE A 404 -6.49 -5.51 14.20
C ILE A 404 -6.44 -6.34 15.50
N PRO A 405 -7.08 -7.52 15.55
CA PRO A 405 -6.97 -8.40 16.70
C PRO A 405 -5.61 -9.11 16.70
N LEU A 406 -5.35 -9.86 17.75
CA LEU A 406 -4.17 -10.73 17.83
C LEU A 406 -4.33 -11.94 16.90
N ASP A 407 -3.22 -12.48 16.41
CA ASP A 407 -3.16 -13.63 15.51
C ASP A 407 -3.77 -14.87 16.17
N ALA A 408 -3.66 -15.01 17.49
CA ALA A 408 -4.35 -16.05 18.25
C ALA A 408 -5.88 -16.07 18.06
N GLU A 409 -6.50 -14.93 17.75
CA GLU A 409 -7.95 -14.85 17.46
C GLU A 409 -8.27 -15.30 16.03
N PHE A 410 -7.38 -15.02 15.07
CA PHE A 410 -7.55 -15.41 13.69
C PHE A 410 -6.19 -15.68 13.03
N PRO A 411 -5.68 -16.93 13.17
CA PRO A 411 -4.30 -17.24 12.80
C PRO A 411 -4.05 -17.18 11.30
N TYR A 412 -2.86 -16.71 10.92
CA TYR A 412 -2.47 -16.63 9.52
C TYR A 412 -2.33 -18.02 8.86
N THR A 413 -3.10 -18.22 7.78
CA THR A 413 -3.10 -19.45 6.99
C THR A 413 -2.47 -19.27 5.61
N GLY A 414 -2.24 -18.03 5.19
CA GLY A 414 -1.80 -17.70 3.83
C GLY A 414 -2.82 -18.10 2.76
N LYS A 415 -4.10 -18.19 3.11
CA LYS A 415 -5.18 -18.54 2.20
C LYS A 415 -6.40 -17.70 2.54
N GLU A 416 -7.14 -17.25 1.53
CA GLU A 416 -8.43 -16.61 1.78
C GLU A 416 -9.39 -17.62 2.40
N ILE A 417 -9.81 -17.33 3.63
CA ILE A 417 -10.81 -18.11 4.36
C ILE A 417 -12.02 -17.23 4.66
N THR A 418 -13.07 -17.84 5.21
CA THR A 418 -14.28 -17.09 5.56
C THR A 418 -13.98 -16.19 6.75
N CYS A 419 -14.12 -14.87 6.55
CA CYS A 419 -14.00 -13.94 7.66
C CYS A 419 -15.12 -14.18 8.69
N PRO A 420 -14.78 -14.31 9.99
CA PRO A 420 -15.73 -14.66 11.03
C PRO A 420 -16.60 -13.49 11.48
N TYR A 421 -16.25 -12.25 11.09
CA TYR A 421 -16.97 -11.05 11.51
C TYR A 421 -18.14 -10.75 10.56
N PRO A 422 -19.34 -10.47 11.06
CA PRO A 422 -20.49 -10.16 10.21
C PRO A 422 -20.33 -8.80 9.51
N VAL A 423 -20.74 -8.72 8.25
CA VAL A 423 -20.81 -7.46 7.51
C VAL A 423 -22.15 -6.78 7.78
N ASN A 424 -22.17 -5.75 8.63
CA ASN A 424 -23.37 -4.96 8.89
C ASN A 424 -23.52 -3.82 7.86
N LYS A 425 -24.70 -3.72 7.27
CA LYS A 425 -25.08 -2.64 6.34
C LYS A 425 -25.67 -1.40 7.05
N GLY A 426 -25.68 -1.37 8.40
CA GLY A 426 -26.02 -0.20 9.23
C GLY A 426 -27.18 0.68 8.72
N ILE A 427 -28.31 0.09 8.33
CA ILE A 427 -29.48 0.85 7.88
C ILE A 427 -30.20 1.39 9.12
N PRO A 428 -30.46 2.71 9.26
CA PRO A 428 -31.27 3.25 10.34
C PRO A 428 -32.65 2.56 10.35
N LEU A 429 -33.10 2.09 11.52
CA LEU A 429 -34.38 1.38 11.72
C LEU A 429 -35.58 2.05 11.02
N SER A 430 -35.60 3.39 10.93
CA SER A 430 -36.65 4.16 10.25
C SER A 430 -36.75 3.92 8.74
N MET A 431 -35.70 3.40 8.10
CA MET A 431 -35.67 3.04 6.68
C MET A 431 -35.99 1.55 6.47
N MET A 432 -35.73 0.69 7.46
CA MET A 432 -36.14 -0.72 7.46
C MET A 432 -37.64 -0.89 7.64
N GLU A 433 -38.31 -0.01 8.40
CA GLU A 433 -39.77 -0.07 8.61
C GLU A 433 -40.56 0.09 7.30
N ALA A 434 -40.03 0.76 6.27
CA ALA A 434 -40.71 0.90 4.99
C ALA A 434 -40.65 -0.38 4.11
N ASP A 435 -39.61 -1.20 4.26
CA ASP A 435 -39.40 -2.42 3.47
C ASP A 435 -39.86 -3.70 4.21
N LEU A 436 -39.81 -3.70 5.55
CA LEU A 436 -40.23 -4.84 6.38
C LEU A 436 -41.75 -4.97 6.50
N ILE A 437 -42.52 -3.89 6.31
CA ILE A 437 -44.00 -3.97 6.27
C ILE A 437 -44.50 -4.78 5.06
N ASN A 438 -43.66 -5.01 4.03
CA ASN A 438 -44.03 -5.83 2.87
C ASN A 438 -43.43 -7.23 2.83
N LYS A 439 -42.48 -7.58 3.72
CA LYS A 439 -41.78 -8.88 3.68
C LYS A 439 -41.31 -9.32 5.06
N SER A 440 -42.20 -9.90 5.85
CA SER A 440 -42.02 -11.22 6.49
C SER A 440 -42.92 -11.36 7.72
N GLU A 441 -43.98 -12.15 7.56
CA GLU A 441 -44.31 -13.10 8.61
C GLU A 441 -43.19 -14.15 8.66
N SER A 442 -42.84 -14.51 9.90
CA SER A 442 -42.24 -15.78 10.33
C SER A 442 -40.72 -15.89 10.51
N VAL A 443 -40.40 -16.22 11.77
CA VAL A 443 -39.29 -17.03 12.31
C VAL A 443 -38.06 -16.29 12.86
N SER A 444 -38.16 -15.99 14.16
CA SER A 444 -37.05 -15.82 15.10
C SER A 444 -36.46 -17.17 15.52
N LYS A 445 -35.13 -17.24 15.70
CA LYS A 445 -34.46 -18.04 16.74
C LYS A 445 -32.97 -17.70 16.92
N GLU A 446 -32.58 -17.75 18.19
CA GLU A 446 -31.37 -17.23 18.85
C GLU A 446 -30.06 -17.99 18.53
N ILE A 447 -28.91 -17.30 18.70
CA ILE A 447 -27.58 -17.92 18.80
C ILE A 447 -26.82 -17.33 20.01
N ASN A 448 -26.40 -18.21 20.92
CA ASN A 448 -25.56 -17.96 22.10
C ASN A 448 -24.08 -17.76 21.72
N LYS A 449 -23.39 -16.81 22.38
CA LYS A 449 -21.92 -16.60 22.32
C LYS A 449 -21.20 -17.33 23.47
N PRO A 450 -20.01 -17.92 23.26
CA PRO A 450 -19.15 -18.38 24.35
C PRO A 450 -18.12 -17.31 24.75
N SER A 451 -17.89 -17.17 26.07
CA SER A 451 -16.88 -16.32 26.71
C SER A 451 -15.59 -17.09 27.01
N PHE A 452 -14.46 -16.38 27.08
CA PHE A 452 -13.15 -16.92 27.43
C PHE A 452 -13.08 -17.49 28.86
N ARG A 453 -12.30 -18.56 29.02
CA ARG A 453 -12.01 -19.30 30.26
C ARG A 453 -11.25 -18.43 31.28
N GLU A 454 -11.81 -18.33 32.47
CA GLU A 454 -11.09 -17.94 33.70
C GLU A 454 -10.29 -19.13 34.24
N THR A 455 -9.03 -18.91 34.60
CA THR A 455 -8.28 -19.84 35.48
C THR A 455 -7.97 -19.18 36.82
N SER A 456 -8.82 -19.53 37.79
CA SER A 456 -8.58 -19.73 39.23
C SER A 456 -7.78 -18.69 40.04
N GLY A 457 -8.50 -17.96 40.89
CA GLY A 457 -8.02 -17.34 42.13
C GLY A 457 -9.20 -16.79 42.92
N SER A 458 -9.78 -17.60 43.82
CA SER A 458 -10.99 -17.26 44.56
C SER A 458 -10.78 -16.10 45.55
N ALA A 459 -11.51 -15.01 45.36
CA ALA A 459 -11.92 -14.12 46.44
C ALA A 459 -13.31 -13.57 46.11
N SER A 460 -14.29 -13.97 46.93
CA SER A 460 -15.70 -13.59 46.86
C SER A 460 -15.90 -12.09 47.00
N ILE A 461 -16.59 -11.46 46.04
CA ILE A 461 -17.17 -10.12 46.20
C ILE A 461 -18.68 -10.24 46.02
N GLU A 462 -19.40 -9.80 47.06
CA GLU A 462 -20.85 -9.80 47.19
C GLU A 462 -21.54 -8.91 46.15
N ASN A 463 -22.78 -9.29 45.82
CA ASN A 463 -23.69 -8.60 44.93
C ASN A 463 -23.94 -7.14 45.36
N GLY A 464 -23.35 -6.20 44.62
CA GLY A 464 -23.72 -4.78 44.62
C GLY A 464 -24.27 -4.42 43.24
N THR A 465 -25.49 -3.90 43.22
CA THR A 465 -26.24 -3.34 42.08
C THR A 465 -25.35 -2.54 41.12
N THR A 466 -25.23 -3.01 39.87
CA THR A 466 -24.57 -2.27 38.79
C THR A 466 -25.48 -1.15 38.31
N GLU A 467 -25.11 0.09 38.62
CA GLU A 467 -25.47 1.25 37.82
C GLU A 467 -24.94 1.04 36.39
N GLU A 468 -25.85 1.05 35.41
CA GLU A 468 -25.53 1.26 34.01
C GLU A 468 -24.90 2.64 33.85
N ASN A 469 -23.57 2.72 33.90
CA ASN A 469 -22.83 3.88 33.44
C ASN A 469 -22.36 3.66 32.00
N SER A 470 -23.06 4.38 31.11
CA SER A 470 -22.66 4.78 29.76
C SER A 470 -21.17 5.11 29.61
N ASN A 471 -20.54 4.52 28.58
CA ASN A 471 -19.49 5.08 27.69
C ASN A 471 -18.56 3.97 27.13
N VAL A 472 -19.12 2.98 26.43
CA VAL A 472 -18.32 1.91 25.77
C VAL A 472 -18.05 2.21 24.29
N THR A 473 -18.77 3.16 23.67
CA THR A 473 -18.66 3.42 22.22
C THR A 473 -17.45 4.26 21.81
N ASP A 474 -16.86 5.05 22.72
CA ASP A 474 -15.78 6.01 22.39
C ASP A 474 -14.37 5.41 22.49
N LEU A 475 -14.24 4.19 23.01
CA LEU A 475 -12.95 3.58 23.37
C LEU A 475 -12.50 2.44 22.44
N GLY A 476 -13.25 2.12 21.38
CA GLY A 476 -12.95 1.00 20.47
C GLY A 476 -13.01 -0.38 21.16
N ASP A 477 -12.90 -1.45 20.37
CA ASP A 477 -12.82 -2.81 20.91
C ASP A 477 -11.50 -2.97 21.71
N PRO A 478 -11.55 -3.29 23.02
CA PRO A 478 -10.36 -3.40 23.86
C PRO A 478 -9.41 -4.53 23.42
N ASN A 479 -9.85 -5.47 22.59
CA ASN A 479 -9.02 -6.56 22.07
C ASN A 479 -8.38 -6.22 20.71
N ARG A 480 -8.64 -5.04 20.16
CA ARG A 480 -8.14 -4.64 18.84
C ARG A 480 -7.16 -3.48 18.90
N TRP A 481 -6.14 -3.57 18.07
CA TRP A 481 -5.15 -2.53 17.85
C TRP A 481 -5.59 -1.59 16.75
N TYR A 482 -5.71 -0.30 17.09
CA TYR A 482 -6.15 0.73 16.16
C TYR A 482 -4.99 1.60 15.69
N VAL A 483 -5.17 2.15 14.50
CA VAL A 483 -4.26 3.15 13.91
C VAL A 483 -4.80 4.55 14.17
N LYS A 484 -3.92 5.44 14.62
CA LYS A 484 -4.21 6.87 14.77
C LYS A 484 -4.10 7.57 13.42
N GLU A 485 -2.98 7.35 12.73
CA GLU A 485 -2.64 8.02 11.48
C GLU A 485 -1.86 7.11 10.54
N TYR A 486 -2.05 7.26 9.23
CA TYR A 486 -1.32 6.55 8.18
C TYR A 486 -1.23 7.43 6.95
N ASN A 487 -0.09 7.44 6.27
CA ASN A 487 0.03 8.12 4.98
C ASN A 487 1.31 7.68 4.25
N TYR A 488 1.47 8.16 3.03
CA TYR A 488 2.74 8.20 2.33
C TYR A 488 3.75 9.04 3.12
N VAL A 489 4.98 8.51 3.22
CA VAL A 489 6.13 9.26 3.71
C VAL A 489 6.40 10.40 2.75
N GLY A 490 6.38 11.63 3.25
CA GLY A 490 6.44 12.85 2.43
C GLY A 490 5.09 13.42 2.02
N GLY A 491 3.96 12.85 2.47
CA GLY A 491 2.64 13.48 2.47
C GLY A 491 1.67 13.01 1.39
N CYS A 492 2.17 12.56 0.22
CA CYS A 492 1.36 11.97 -0.85
C CYS A 492 2.18 11.00 -1.71
N TYR A 493 1.51 10.19 -2.54
CA TYR A 493 2.16 9.35 -3.54
C TYR A 493 3.02 10.20 -4.50
N GLY A 494 4.32 9.91 -4.56
CA GLY A 494 5.28 10.64 -5.38
C GLY A 494 5.73 12.00 -4.83
N CYS A 495 5.18 12.47 -3.70
CA CYS A 495 5.59 13.74 -3.09
C CYS A 495 7.03 13.73 -2.53
N ASN A 496 7.57 12.54 -2.22
CA ASN A 496 8.93 12.37 -1.73
C ASN A 496 9.92 11.97 -2.84
N GLN A 497 9.53 11.82 -4.10
CA GLN A 497 10.38 11.21 -5.14
C GLN A 497 11.70 11.97 -5.38
N CYS A 498 11.71 13.29 -5.18
CA CYS A 498 12.93 14.10 -5.28
C CYS A 498 13.72 14.24 -3.97
N ASP A 499 13.31 13.64 -2.85
CA ASP A 499 14.04 13.70 -1.57
C ASP A 499 13.80 12.42 -0.74
N GLY A 500 13.53 11.32 -1.44
CA GLY A 500 12.97 10.10 -0.85
C GLY A 500 13.91 9.49 0.16
N GLU A 501 15.21 9.46 -0.17
CA GLU A 501 16.28 9.06 0.73
C GLU A 501 16.20 9.77 2.09
N LYS A 502 16.22 11.11 2.09
CA LYS A 502 16.29 11.90 3.33
C LYS A 502 15.00 11.81 4.13
N ILE A 503 13.85 11.90 3.46
CA ILE A 503 12.54 11.89 4.14
C ILE A 503 12.25 10.51 4.73
N ILE A 504 12.56 9.42 4.01
CA ILE A 504 12.42 8.05 4.51
C ILE A 504 13.37 7.79 5.67
N MET A 505 14.65 8.19 5.57
CA MET A 505 15.61 8.07 6.68
C MET A 505 15.10 8.81 7.93
N ASN A 506 14.60 10.04 7.79
CA ASN A 506 14.03 10.80 8.91
C ASN A 506 12.85 10.07 9.56
N GLU A 507 11.90 9.57 8.76
CA GLU A 507 10.74 8.86 9.27
C GLU A 507 11.14 7.57 9.99
N ILE A 508 12.07 6.80 9.41
CA ILE A 508 12.58 5.57 10.02
C ILE A 508 13.30 5.88 11.33
N TYR A 509 14.26 6.82 11.31
CA TYR A 509 15.07 7.18 12.47
C TYR A 509 14.23 7.51 13.70
N ARG A 510 13.12 8.21 13.48
CA ARG A 510 12.26 8.73 14.54
C ARG A 510 11.24 7.72 14.99
N ASN A 511 10.54 7.12 14.04
CA ASN A 511 9.25 6.49 14.32
C ASN A 511 9.27 4.98 14.17
N GLY A 512 10.34 4.40 13.62
CA GLY A 512 10.37 2.98 13.32
C GLY A 512 10.26 2.69 11.83
N PRO A 513 10.31 1.41 11.46
CA PRO A 513 10.24 0.96 10.07
C PRO A 513 9.09 1.58 9.26
N VAL A 514 9.20 1.52 7.94
CA VAL A 514 8.13 1.90 6.99
C VAL A 514 7.91 0.77 6.00
N ALA A 515 6.71 0.64 5.43
CA ALA A 515 6.50 -0.27 4.31
C ALA A 515 6.94 0.42 3.02
N GLY A 516 7.80 -0.22 2.24
CA GLY A 516 8.24 0.24 0.91
C GLY A 516 7.79 -0.72 -0.17
N SER A 517 7.62 -0.23 -1.38
CA SER A 517 7.29 -1.08 -2.54
C SER A 517 8.49 -1.16 -3.48
N ILE A 518 8.69 -2.32 -4.10
CA ILE A 518 9.77 -2.57 -5.05
C ILE A 518 9.26 -3.27 -6.30
N GLU A 519 10.00 -3.10 -7.39
CA GLU A 519 9.91 -3.94 -8.58
C GLU A 519 10.84 -5.14 -8.45
N VAL A 520 10.27 -6.29 -8.07
CA VAL A 520 10.98 -7.57 -8.03
C VAL A 520 11.32 -8.02 -9.44
N THR A 521 12.61 -8.27 -9.65
CA THR A 521 13.16 -8.81 -10.90
C THR A 521 13.31 -10.34 -10.82
N SER A 522 13.59 -10.99 -11.96
CA SER A 522 13.96 -12.42 -11.96
C SER A 522 15.21 -12.71 -11.14
N GLU A 523 16.18 -11.78 -11.11
CA GLU A 523 17.43 -11.94 -10.35
C GLU A 523 17.24 -11.75 -8.85
N PHE A 524 16.27 -10.92 -8.44
CA PHE A 524 15.96 -10.72 -7.03
C PHE A 524 15.53 -12.03 -6.34
N HIS A 525 14.86 -12.94 -7.05
CA HIS A 525 14.51 -14.26 -6.53
C HIS A 525 15.72 -15.11 -6.14
N LYS A 526 16.88 -14.86 -6.76
CA LYS A 526 18.14 -15.56 -6.52
C LYS A 526 19.02 -14.85 -5.48
N TYR A 527 18.56 -13.75 -4.88
CA TYR A 527 19.30 -13.02 -3.88
C TYR A 527 19.65 -13.91 -2.67
N VAL A 528 20.89 -13.82 -2.21
CA VAL A 528 21.39 -14.54 -1.03
C VAL A 528 21.92 -13.57 0.02
N ASP A 529 22.84 -12.67 -0.36
CA ASP A 529 23.44 -11.70 0.55
C ASP A 529 24.06 -10.52 -0.24
N GLY A 530 24.60 -9.52 0.46
CA GLY A 530 25.25 -8.30 -0.04
C GLY A 530 24.28 -7.22 -0.53
N ILE A 531 24.78 -6.15 -1.13
CA ILE A 531 23.92 -5.03 -1.60
C ILE A 531 23.37 -5.37 -2.99
N TYR A 532 22.05 -5.55 -3.08
CA TYR A 532 21.34 -5.86 -4.32
C TYR A 532 21.33 -4.67 -5.29
N TYR A 533 21.80 -4.94 -6.51
CA TYR A 533 21.73 -4.03 -7.64
C TYR A 533 21.91 -4.78 -8.99
N ASP A 534 20.95 -4.63 -9.91
CA ASP A 534 21.07 -5.03 -11.32
C ASP A 534 21.15 -3.79 -12.22
N PRO A 535 22.33 -3.48 -12.81
CA PRO A 535 22.52 -2.33 -13.69
C PRO A 535 21.78 -2.36 -15.00
N TYR A 536 21.30 -3.53 -15.42
CA TYR A 536 20.72 -3.75 -16.75
C TYR A 536 19.20 -3.76 -16.73
N PHE A 537 18.61 -3.59 -15.56
CA PHE A 537 17.17 -3.55 -15.35
C PHE A 537 16.70 -2.09 -15.29
N PRO A 538 16.09 -1.56 -16.36
CA PRO A 538 15.45 -0.25 -16.30
C PRO A 538 14.21 -0.37 -15.41
N HIS A 539 14.17 0.39 -14.32
CA HIS A 539 12.96 0.51 -13.51
C HIS A 539 11.89 1.22 -14.35
N ALA A 540 10.76 0.55 -14.56
CA ALA A 540 9.71 1.08 -15.41
C ALA A 540 9.02 2.26 -14.74
N LYS A 541 9.06 3.42 -15.40
CA LYS A 541 8.46 4.66 -14.91
C LYS A 541 7.80 5.44 -16.03
N LYS A 542 6.77 6.20 -15.66
CA LYS A 542 6.03 7.06 -16.58
C LYS A 542 5.82 8.42 -15.95
N CYS A 543 6.34 9.46 -16.60
CA CYS A 543 6.08 10.82 -16.18
C CYS A 543 4.60 11.15 -16.42
N THR A 544 3.93 11.68 -15.40
CA THR A 544 2.48 11.96 -15.44
C THR A 544 2.15 13.41 -15.81
N ILE A 545 3.16 14.25 -16.08
CA ILE A 545 3.00 15.67 -16.44
C ILE A 545 3.57 15.88 -17.84
N ASP A 546 2.74 16.41 -18.74
CA ASP A 546 3.07 16.67 -20.14
C ASP A 546 4.13 17.79 -20.20
N VAL A 547 5.31 17.47 -20.75
CA VAL A 547 6.53 18.31 -20.67
C VAL A 547 6.51 19.43 -21.73
N HIS A 548 5.37 19.65 -22.38
CA HIS A 548 5.25 20.53 -23.53
C HIS A 548 4.27 21.68 -23.28
N LYS A 549 4.82 22.81 -22.83
CA LYS A 549 4.72 24.16 -23.44
C LYS A 549 4.88 25.23 -22.36
N ASP A 550 5.93 26.01 -22.53
CA ASP A 550 6.18 27.31 -21.92
C ASP A 550 6.50 27.37 -20.41
N SER A 551 7.78 27.66 -20.14
CA SER A 551 8.34 28.36 -18.98
C SER A 551 8.46 27.62 -17.63
N ASN A 552 9.71 27.53 -17.12
CA ASN A 552 10.11 27.57 -15.71
C ASN A 552 9.37 26.75 -14.63
N TYR A 553 8.64 25.67 -14.97
CA TYR A 553 8.09 24.78 -13.94
C TYR A 553 9.16 23.85 -13.37
N VAL A 554 9.42 24.00 -12.07
CA VAL A 554 10.17 23.03 -11.26
C VAL A 554 9.28 21.79 -11.06
N TYR A 555 9.77 20.62 -11.47
CA TYR A 555 9.09 19.35 -11.30
C TYR A 555 8.84 19.07 -9.80
N ASN A 556 7.59 18.83 -9.46
CA ASN A 556 7.15 18.67 -8.07
C ASN A 556 6.62 17.25 -7.77
N ILE A 557 6.04 16.59 -8.78
CA ILE A 557 5.73 15.15 -8.78
C ILE A 557 6.23 14.60 -10.10
N THR A 558 7.00 13.53 -10.06
CA THR A 558 7.79 13.09 -11.21
C THR A 558 7.13 11.96 -11.98
N GLY A 559 6.23 11.16 -11.39
CA GLY A 559 5.40 10.23 -12.17
C GLY A 559 4.96 8.99 -11.43
N TRP A 560 4.38 8.06 -12.19
CA TRP A 560 4.06 6.70 -11.77
C TRP A 560 5.29 5.80 -11.94
N GLU A 561 5.53 4.91 -10.98
CA GLU A 561 6.65 3.98 -10.95
C GLU A 561 6.16 2.56 -10.69
N LYS A 562 6.55 1.62 -11.54
CA LYS A 562 6.04 0.24 -11.50
C LYS A 562 6.57 -0.50 -10.28
N VAL A 563 5.69 -1.00 -9.43
CA VAL A 563 6.06 -1.89 -8.31
C VAL A 563 5.16 -3.12 -8.28
N ASN A 564 5.66 -4.23 -7.74
CA ASN A 564 4.93 -5.50 -7.68
C ASN A 564 5.09 -6.26 -6.35
N HIS A 565 5.90 -5.76 -5.41
CA HIS A 565 6.10 -6.39 -4.10
C HIS A 565 6.28 -5.34 -3.00
N VAL A 566 5.83 -5.65 -1.79
CA VAL A 566 5.95 -4.76 -0.63
C VAL A 566 6.86 -5.39 0.41
N VAL A 567 7.85 -4.62 0.89
CA VAL A 567 8.83 -5.00 1.91
C VAL A 567 8.78 -4.00 3.07
N ALA A 568 9.39 -4.34 4.21
CA ALA A 568 9.58 -3.37 5.29
C ALA A 568 11.01 -2.82 5.28
N ILE A 569 11.18 -1.50 5.20
CA ILE A 569 12.47 -0.83 5.31
C ILE A 569 12.75 -0.58 6.79
N VAL A 570 13.78 -1.22 7.34
CA VAL A 570 14.07 -1.26 8.78
C VAL A 570 15.28 -0.43 9.19
N GLY A 571 16.12 -0.04 8.23
CA GLY A 571 17.37 0.66 8.49
C GLY A 571 18.12 0.98 7.21
N TRP A 572 19.33 1.49 7.38
CA TRP A 572 20.26 1.82 6.29
C TRP A 572 21.71 1.66 6.76
N GLY A 573 22.61 1.63 5.79
CA GLY A 573 24.04 1.68 6.09
C GLY A 573 24.87 2.14 4.91
N GLU A 574 26.18 2.12 5.14
CA GLU A 574 27.21 2.41 4.17
C GLU A 574 28.34 1.38 4.29
N GLU A 575 28.80 0.85 3.15
CA GLU A 575 29.90 -0.13 3.08
C GLU A 575 30.94 0.34 2.06
N THR A 576 32.22 0.24 2.39
CA THR A 576 33.29 0.55 1.43
C THR A 576 33.79 -0.73 0.77
N ILE A 577 33.60 -0.83 -0.54
CA ILE A 577 33.94 -2.01 -1.35
C ILE A 577 34.91 -1.53 -2.43
N ASP A 578 36.08 -2.16 -2.50
CA ASP A 578 37.16 -1.83 -3.45
C ASP A 578 37.52 -0.32 -3.47
N GLY A 579 37.56 0.29 -2.27
CA GLY A 579 37.89 1.71 -2.09
C GLY A 579 36.75 2.70 -2.37
N LYS A 580 35.55 2.20 -2.69
CA LYS A 580 34.38 3.01 -3.00
C LYS A 580 33.27 2.82 -1.96
N LEU A 581 32.64 3.91 -1.52
CA LEU A 581 31.53 3.91 -0.56
C LEU A 581 30.19 3.59 -1.25
N TYR A 582 29.42 2.69 -0.67
CA TYR A 582 28.12 2.24 -1.13
C TYR A 582 27.07 2.39 -0.04
N LYS A 583 26.04 3.18 -0.32
CA LYS A 583 24.88 3.38 0.54
C LYS A 583 23.83 2.31 0.25
N TYR A 584 23.21 1.75 1.29
CA TYR A 584 22.14 0.77 1.15
C TYR A 584 21.01 0.99 2.15
N TRP A 585 19.83 0.50 1.80
CA TRP A 585 18.70 0.21 2.69
C TRP A 585 18.81 -1.21 3.23
N ILE A 586 18.30 -1.44 4.43
CA ILE A 586 18.11 -2.77 5.01
C ILE A 586 16.60 -3.04 5.02
N CYS A 587 16.21 -4.16 4.43
CA CYS A 587 14.81 -4.51 4.23
C CYS A 587 14.51 -5.90 4.78
N LYS A 588 13.36 -6.05 5.43
CA LYS A 588 12.75 -7.32 5.84
C LYS A 588 11.77 -7.77 4.75
N ASN A 589 11.93 -8.99 4.25
CA ASN A 589 11.05 -9.60 3.26
C ASN A 589 9.93 -10.42 3.95
N SER A 590 9.07 -11.05 3.16
CA SER A 590 7.97 -11.92 3.61
C SER A 590 8.00 -13.31 2.97
N TRP A 591 9.20 -13.80 2.64
CA TRP A 591 9.42 -15.08 1.95
C TRP A 591 10.09 -16.13 2.85
N GLY A 592 9.92 -16.00 4.17
CA GLY A 592 10.55 -16.88 5.14
C GLY A 592 12.03 -16.57 5.41
N ASN A 593 12.56 -17.18 6.47
CA ASN A 593 13.95 -17.00 6.89
C ASN A 593 14.97 -17.73 6.00
N THR A 594 14.55 -18.66 5.15
CA THR A 594 15.46 -19.40 4.25
C THR A 594 15.87 -18.59 3.02
N TRP A 595 15.16 -17.49 2.73
CA TRP A 595 15.44 -16.62 1.59
C TRP A 595 16.37 -15.47 2.01
N GLY A 596 17.29 -15.06 1.14
CA GLY A 596 18.23 -13.98 1.42
C GLY A 596 19.06 -14.21 2.69
N LYS A 597 19.38 -13.11 3.40
CA LYS A 597 20.06 -13.18 4.69
C LYS A 597 19.02 -13.33 5.80
N GLU A 598 18.65 -14.57 6.10
CA GLU A 598 17.68 -14.88 7.17
C GLU A 598 16.33 -14.14 6.97
N GLY A 599 15.90 -14.01 5.71
CA GLY A 599 14.69 -13.27 5.30
C GLY A 599 14.88 -11.76 5.10
N TYR A 600 16.11 -11.25 5.22
CA TYR A 600 16.48 -9.86 4.98
C TYR A 600 17.30 -9.70 3.70
N PHE A 601 17.34 -8.47 3.20
CA PHE A 601 18.23 -8.07 2.11
C PHE A 601 18.71 -6.63 2.25
N LYS A 602 19.83 -6.32 1.61
CA LYS A 602 20.29 -4.95 1.39
C LYS A 602 20.05 -4.55 -0.06
N VAL A 603 19.67 -3.31 -0.31
CA VAL A 603 19.46 -2.76 -1.66
C VAL A 603 20.03 -1.35 -1.76
N ILE A 604 20.56 -0.98 -2.93
CA ILE A 604 21.22 0.31 -3.11
C ILE A 604 20.30 1.49 -2.75
N ARG A 605 20.83 2.47 -2.02
CA ARG A 605 20.12 3.65 -1.51
C ARG A 605 20.59 4.94 -2.19
N GLY A 606 19.67 5.89 -2.33
CA GLY A 606 19.87 7.26 -2.81
C GLY A 606 19.63 7.45 -4.31
N ILE A 607 19.17 6.40 -5.00
CA ILE A 607 18.93 6.44 -6.45
C ILE A 607 17.54 5.93 -6.82
N ASN A 608 16.66 5.73 -5.84
CA ASN A 608 15.33 5.14 -6.01
C ASN A 608 15.34 3.85 -6.87
N TYR A 609 16.31 2.96 -6.61
CA TYR A 609 16.42 1.72 -7.37
C TYR A 609 15.16 0.87 -7.17
N ILE A 610 14.66 0.28 -8.26
CA ILE A 610 13.42 -0.52 -8.31
C ILE A 610 12.21 0.14 -7.62
N GLY A 611 12.18 1.48 -7.52
CA GLY A 611 11.08 2.25 -6.93
C GLY A 611 11.04 2.30 -5.40
N ILE A 612 12.07 1.81 -4.71
CA ILE A 612 12.03 1.64 -3.24
C ILE A 612 11.86 2.96 -2.45
N GLU A 613 12.29 4.09 -3.01
CA GLU A 613 12.21 5.41 -2.39
C GLU A 613 10.96 6.20 -2.81
N HIS A 614 10.13 5.64 -3.70
CA HIS A 614 8.93 6.29 -4.25
C HIS A 614 7.70 6.12 -3.38
N HIS A 615 7.50 4.91 -2.88
CA HIS A 615 6.22 4.46 -2.31
C HIS A 615 6.43 3.92 -0.89
N ALA A 616 6.97 4.76 -0.01
CA ALA A 616 7.09 4.45 1.42
C ALA A 616 5.84 4.89 2.18
N ILE A 617 5.33 4.05 3.08
CA ILE A 617 4.10 4.27 3.86
C ILE A 617 4.40 4.08 5.35
N TYR A 618 3.87 4.98 6.17
CA TYR A 618 3.92 4.88 7.63
C TYR A 618 2.53 4.57 8.22
N ILE A 619 2.52 4.06 9.46
CA ILE A 619 1.31 3.69 10.21
C ILE A 619 1.56 3.88 11.70
N ASP A 620 0.85 4.81 12.31
CA ASP A 620 1.07 5.18 13.70
C ASP A 620 0.00 4.55 14.60
N PRO A 621 0.40 3.89 15.71
CA PRO A 621 -0.52 3.30 16.65
C PRO A 621 -1.33 4.33 17.42
N ASP A 622 -2.57 3.93 17.73
CA ASP A 622 -3.46 4.67 18.58
C ASP A 622 -3.40 4.14 20.02
N PHE A 623 -2.82 4.92 20.92
CA PHE A 623 -2.79 4.62 22.35
C PHE A 623 -3.92 5.31 23.14
N THR A 624 -4.87 5.94 22.44
CA THR A 624 -6.03 6.60 23.06
C THR A 624 -7.29 5.75 23.03
N ARG A 625 -7.27 4.59 22.35
CA ARG A 625 -8.36 3.61 22.32
C ARG A 625 -7.87 2.17 22.09
N GLY A 626 -8.80 1.22 22.21
CA GLY A 626 -8.61 -0.21 22.01
C GLY A 626 -7.52 -0.81 22.88
N ALA A 627 -6.90 -1.88 22.38
CA ALA A 627 -5.83 -2.62 23.06
C ALA A 627 -4.65 -1.72 23.43
N GLY A 628 -4.30 -0.75 22.58
CA GLY A 628 -3.21 0.19 22.82
C GLY A 628 -3.42 1.03 24.09
N LYS A 629 -4.63 1.56 24.30
CA LYS A 629 -4.98 2.29 25.51
C LYS A 629 -5.03 1.38 26.74
N VAL A 630 -5.68 0.22 26.63
CA VAL A 630 -5.81 -0.75 27.73
C VAL A 630 -4.44 -1.14 28.26
N LEU A 631 -3.52 -1.47 27.36
CA LEU A 631 -2.16 -1.85 27.71
C LEU A 631 -1.38 -0.68 28.32
N LEU A 632 -1.43 0.51 27.70
CA LEU A 632 -0.71 1.67 28.22
C LEU A 632 -1.17 2.06 29.63
N ASP A 633 -2.48 2.06 29.88
CA ASP A 633 -3.04 2.36 31.20
C ASP A 633 -2.65 1.29 32.23
N LYS A 634 -2.60 0.01 31.83
CA LYS A 634 -2.12 -1.09 32.69
C LYS A 634 -0.64 -0.92 33.06
N LEU A 635 0.20 -0.54 32.09
CA LEU A 635 1.64 -0.37 32.29
C LEU A 635 1.97 0.86 33.13
N ARG A 636 1.21 1.95 33.03
CA ARG A 636 1.39 3.16 33.85
C ARG A 636 1.00 3.00 35.32
N LYS A 637 0.19 1.98 35.64
CA LYS A 637 -0.23 1.67 37.01
C LYS A 637 0.77 0.77 37.76
N LYS A 638 1.70 0.14 37.05
CA LYS A 638 2.84 -0.60 37.62
C LYS A 638 3.96 0.39 37.92
#